data_AF-A0A7Y5GUL3-F1
#
_entry.id   AF-A0A7Y5GUL3-F1
#
_cell.length_a   1.000
_cell.length_b   1.000
_cell.length_c   1.000
_cell.angle_alpha   90.00
_cell.angle_beta   90.00
_cell.angle_gamma   90.00
#
_symmetry.space_group_name_H-M   'P 1'
#
loop_
_entity.id
_entity.type
_entity.pdbx_description
1 polymer ?
#
loop_
_entity_poly.entity_id
_entity_poly.type
_entity_poly.pdbx_seq_one_letter_code
_entity_poly.pdbx_strand_id
1 'polypeptide(L)'
;MVPPSAESGAEETAPAPIGGWRAFPQPSHNHSEDVTLARRPIAVGQPFGAAAQTEEILTPGTLVDRFQVRRLLGSGGMGQVYLATDTVLGRQVALKVLKPGSGSARHTDVLLAEAQVTATFNHPNIIHIYHAGIIGGAPYLALEYVPGETLAERLKQKRFSPMEAVRVGLAITSALEESHGCGILHRDLKPGNVMIGTDGRIRVLDFGMAQPAGRPADGAERDIPSATVVGGTPAYMAPELWTGQTPTETSDMWALGLILAELTTGKHPFRDPEKPQQLWTVDIKNVPDWGLDTHMPEPLSRLITDCLAVDPTLRPTARDARHRLETLLAKPNVVSGDQSPFRGLSAFDQRHAHLFFGRENDITSLVEHLRDHVVTPVVGASGAGKSSLVFAGVLPRLLEQGSWQFVRLRPGEFPLQTLAKRVVEGQAAVNLEESETDNDQVGTGRARVIVSTTPQQIADFVDQLRTTPAVLGLRLQQMADHWRGPVALVVDGLEEVFTTGPDDEDRRVFLEALCSVDPDPALSYRIIITLREDFLGKFAAFGAARHVLSNLVMVTIPQAAELEKAVRAPVETLGYRFDDEGLPQEMVNQIKDEPNALPLLQYTAHQLWERRDPERKLLLRRVYDELGGVAGALAQKADGILASFLPAEVDVAKTLLLRLVTPRGTRANLPTDRVIDGLGPASERVVARLVEARLLALRRSPDRDGTPRLELAHETLIQSWRTLATWIADSHEGIKTLAEVNTAAELWDGRTRAPEFLWADKGLSELMAKLNASGLKIPALTLEFLNTSQRRQNRRRRIRRAIVGTGITILICVAVMSSLIAAFIHEQKTEAQQQRDEAERQREIVVEQSLRIDKARRDLGRFRLVLMPFDWDGVSQTKTAVNATQLPDLSWTLYDPKPTVPSEPDLPVSNDRITRRQQQHGPARVDWVETAAGPRILRIDGRGRAGETCSPTWISLRWLPGYAESEDAEVTEIVVPFPTCAATWAGMVKVPGGPVWSRLVQPENVADGGGNVEFQKREVETFWIDKTEVTNGSYAAFAELEENTGYGLPKLPEIDEYRGTNGPDYPVSFVDWHEAQTFCRYWGKELPTEVQWEKAARGGWTLDEAQQQLNPMPKRRFPWGDDPAVGRANLAGLDDGYQVHASVFAFAENVGPYGTLNQAGNVSEWIRSELLTLESYDLRFLVGGDWATDLSRPWPEIGQLNTRHPRALNYTTGFRCAVSQGGKSKQ
;
A
#
# COMPACT_ATOMS: atom_id res chain seq x y z
N MET A 1 70.50 33.53 -27.21
CA MET A 1 70.92 34.60 -28.15
C MET A 1 69.68 35.40 -28.51
N VAL A 2 69.69 36.72 -28.28
CA VAL A 2 69.35 37.81 -29.24
C VAL A 2 68.19 37.56 -30.26
N PRO A 3 67.21 38.47 -30.47
CA PRO A 3 66.66 39.54 -29.60
C PRO A 3 65.09 39.74 -29.84
N PRO A 4 64.39 40.92 -29.70
CA PRO A 4 63.00 40.93 -29.17
C PRO A 4 61.97 41.90 -29.84
N SER A 5 60.80 42.08 -29.20
CA SER A 5 59.95 43.30 -29.17
C SER A 5 58.83 43.06 -28.13
N ALA A 6 58.59 43.83 -27.03
CA ALA A 6 58.51 45.29 -26.79
C ALA A 6 57.23 45.90 -27.41
N GLU A 7 56.40 46.75 -26.76
CA GLU A 7 56.56 47.74 -25.66
C GLU A 7 55.30 47.77 -24.74
N SER A 8 55.28 47.99 -23.41
CA SER A 8 55.69 49.10 -22.48
C SER A 8 54.55 50.12 -22.16
N GLY A 9 54.38 50.71 -20.96
CA GLY A 9 55.00 50.50 -19.62
C GLY A 9 54.72 51.64 -18.59
N ALA A 10 54.78 51.34 -17.28
CA ALA A 10 54.86 52.24 -16.08
C ALA A 10 53.66 53.20 -15.78
N GLU A 11 53.39 53.77 -14.59
CA GLU A 11 54.01 53.94 -13.23
C GLU A 11 52.88 53.82 -12.13
N GLU A 12 53.05 54.13 -10.82
CA GLU A 12 53.80 53.45 -9.73
C GLU A 12 53.11 53.77 -8.34
N THR A 13 53.63 53.24 -7.21
CA THR A 13 53.43 53.59 -5.76
C THR A 13 52.33 52.87 -4.92
N ALA A 14 52.60 52.74 -3.61
CA ALA A 14 51.92 51.88 -2.60
C ALA A 14 51.47 52.72 -1.35
N PRO A 15 50.82 52.21 -0.25
CA PRO A 15 51.17 51.03 0.57
C PRO A 15 49.98 50.19 1.18
N ALA A 16 50.30 49.22 2.07
CA ALA A 16 49.44 48.23 2.77
C ALA A 16 49.17 48.59 4.27
N PRO A 17 48.71 47.73 5.23
CA PRO A 17 48.21 46.32 5.24
C PRO A 17 46.80 46.15 5.94
N ILE A 18 46.17 44.98 6.16
CA ILE A 18 46.43 43.78 7.02
C ILE A 18 45.53 42.63 6.47
N GLY A 19 45.98 41.44 6.06
CA GLY A 19 46.29 40.22 6.87
C GLY A 19 45.03 39.37 7.17
N GLY A 20 44.90 38.04 6.99
CA GLY A 20 45.68 36.92 6.42
C GLY A 20 44.74 35.66 6.41
N TRP A 21 45.05 34.41 6.04
CA TRP A 21 46.24 33.66 5.59
C TRP A 21 45.78 32.49 4.65
N ARG A 22 46.58 31.41 4.44
CA ARG A 22 46.25 30.22 3.60
C ARG A 22 46.87 28.90 4.13
N ALA A 23 46.22 27.77 3.84
CA ALA A 23 46.69 26.43 3.41
C ALA A 23 47.87 25.63 4.08
N PHE A 24 47.59 24.32 4.35
CA PHE A 24 48.38 23.05 4.28
C PHE A 24 49.93 23.04 4.34
N PRO A 25 50.60 22.10 5.09
CA PRO A 25 50.82 20.70 4.62
C PRO A 25 51.04 19.58 5.71
N GLN A 26 51.39 18.34 5.30
CA GLN A 26 51.96 17.21 6.13
C GLN A 26 53.49 17.40 6.41
N PRO A 27 54.25 16.63 7.26
CA PRO A 27 54.10 15.20 7.68
C PRO A 27 54.65 14.72 9.09
N SER A 28 54.60 13.39 9.32
CA SER A 28 55.52 12.53 10.14
C SER A 28 55.46 12.41 11.69
N HIS A 29 55.83 11.21 12.17
CA HIS A 29 55.92 10.65 13.56
C HIS A 29 56.42 11.63 14.67
N ASN A 30 56.00 11.54 15.95
CA ASN A 30 56.29 10.41 16.87
C ASN A 30 55.59 10.51 18.27
N HIS A 31 55.55 9.39 19.02
CA HIS A 31 55.34 9.22 20.48
C HIS A 31 54.02 9.62 21.23
N SER A 32 53.22 8.59 21.53
CA SER A 32 52.71 8.16 22.86
C SER A 32 52.38 9.16 23.99
N GLU A 33 51.13 9.13 24.50
CA GLU A 33 50.82 8.50 25.81
C GLU A 33 49.30 8.25 26.01
N ASP A 34 48.97 7.29 26.87
CA ASP A 34 47.61 6.75 27.12
C ASP A 34 46.76 7.57 28.10
N VAL A 35 45.45 7.65 27.85
CA VAL A 35 44.42 7.45 28.90
C VAL A 35 43.23 6.68 28.32
N THR A 36 43.16 5.38 28.62
CA THR A 36 42.01 4.53 28.29
C THR A 36 40.94 4.57 29.40
N LEU A 37 39.67 4.74 29.03
CA LEU A 37 38.54 4.34 29.88
C LEU A 37 37.46 3.63 29.04
N ALA A 38 37.26 2.36 29.36
CA ALA A 38 36.63 1.35 28.53
C ALA A 38 35.15 1.62 28.16
N ARG A 39 34.84 1.45 26.86
CA ARG A 39 33.55 0.85 26.44
C ARG A 39 33.77 -0.64 26.22
N ARG A 40 33.01 -1.48 26.92
CA ARG A 40 33.02 -2.93 26.70
C ARG A 40 32.33 -3.26 25.37
N PRO A 41 32.98 -3.95 24.41
CA PRO A 41 32.23 -4.67 23.39
C PRO A 41 31.54 -5.87 24.06
N ILE A 42 30.28 -6.13 23.72
CA ILE A 42 29.62 -7.39 24.06
C ILE A 42 30.34 -8.48 23.26
N ALA A 43 30.80 -9.52 23.94
CA ALA A 43 31.54 -10.59 23.32
C ALA A 43 30.63 -11.40 22.40
N VAL A 44 30.84 -11.27 21.08
CA VAL A 44 30.53 -12.36 20.16
C VAL A 44 31.31 -13.58 20.67
N GLY A 45 30.61 -14.68 20.95
CA GLY A 45 31.22 -15.89 21.48
C GLY A 45 32.39 -16.34 20.62
N GLN A 46 33.50 -16.72 21.25
CA GLN A 46 34.68 -17.21 20.54
C GLN A 46 34.30 -18.35 19.59
N PRO A 47 34.95 -18.47 18.42
CA PRO A 47 34.79 -19.67 17.59
C PRO A 47 35.13 -20.89 18.44
N PHE A 48 34.28 -21.92 18.37
CA PHE A 48 34.48 -23.18 19.08
C PHE A 48 35.91 -23.69 18.87
N GLY A 49 36.57 -24.05 19.97
CA GLY A 49 37.96 -24.51 19.95
C GLY A 49 38.13 -25.67 18.97
N ALA A 50 39.20 -25.59 18.16
CA ALA A 50 39.60 -26.49 17.09
C ALA A 50 38.81 -27.81 17.00
N ALA A 51 37.62 -27.75 16.37
CA ALA A 51 36.90 -28.94 15.99
C ALA A 51 37.78 -29.73 15.01
N ALA A 52 37.87 -31.05 15.22
CA ALA A 52 38.49 -31.93 14.23
C ALA A 52 37.79 -31.68 12.89
N GLN A 53 38.57 -31.33 11.86
CA GLN A 53 38.04 -31.06 10.51
C GLN A 53 37.29 -32.31 10.06
N THR A 54 35.97 -32.26 10.11
CA THR A 54 35.12 -33.32 9.60
C THR A 54 35.06 -33.09 8.10
N GLU A 55 35.73 -33.93 7.33
CA GLU A 55 35.72 -33.83 5.87
C GLU A 55 34.27 -33.69 5.37
N GLU A 56 33.99 -32.63 4.61
CA GLU A 56 32.68 -32.46 3.96
C GLU A 56 32.57 -33.49 2.84
N ILE A 57 31.51 -34.31 2.86
CA ILE A 57 31.24 -35.34 1.85
C ILE A 57 31.02 -34.69 0.47
N LEU A 58 30.43 -33.49 0.45
CA LEU A 58 30.22 -32.64 -0.72
C LEU A 58 30.66 -31.20 -0.40
N THR A 59 31.28 -30.53 -1.36
CA THR A 59 31.68 -29.11 -1.23
C THR A 59 30.65 -28.17 -1.86
N PRO A 60 30.58 -26.89 -1.43
CA PRO A 60 29.80 -25.86 -2.12
C PRO A 60 30.04 -25.82 -3.63
N GLY A 61 28.96 -25.70 -4.40
CA GLY A 61 28.96 -25.74 -5.86
C GLY A 61 28.79 -27.14 -6.47
N THR A 62 29.00 -28.22 -5.70
CA THR A 62 28.79 -29.60 -6.16
C THR A 62 27.35 -29.81 -6.64
N LEU A 63 27.18 -30.42 -7.81
CA LEU A 63 25.88 -30.78 -8.36
C LEU A 63 25.58 -32.26 -8.08
N VAL A 64 24.50 -32.52 -7.33
CA VAL A 64 24.01 -33.86 -6.99
C VAL A 64 22.73 -34.09 -7.77
N ASP A 65 22.79 -34.85 -8.87
CA ASP A 65 21.71 -34.92 -9.86
C ASP A 65 21.31 -33.51 -10.33
N ARG A 66 20.15 -32.99 -9.89
CA ARG A 66 19.72 -31.60 -10.15
C ARG A 66 19.89 -30.63 -8.96
N PHE A 67 20.49 -31.05 -7.86
CA PHE A 67 20.61 -30.28 -6.64
C PHE A 67 22.02 -29.67 -6.48
N GLN A 68 22.15 -28.36 -6.68
CA GLN A 68 23.42 -27.65 -6.50
C GLN A 68 23.62 -27.29 -5.03
N VAL A 69 24.63 -27.89 -4.38
CA VAL A 69 25.01 -27.62 -2.98
C VAL A 69 25.44 -26.16 -2.81
N ARG A 70 24.91 -25.50 -1.79
CA ARG A 70 25.25 -24.11 -1.42
C ARG A 70 26.15 -24.04 -0.19
N ARG A 71 25.79 -24.74 0.89
CA ARG A 71 26.55 -24.79 2.15
C ARG A 71 26.11 -25.96 3.01
N LEU A 72 26.97 -26.41 3.92
CA LEU A 72 26.58 -27.32 5.00
C LEU A 72 25.53 -26.65 5.93
N LEU A 73 24.51 -27.40 6.33
CA LEU A 73 23.54 -27.06 7.38
C LEU A 73 23.90 -27.74 8.70
N GLY A 74 24.34 -29.00 8.65
CA GLY A 74 24.75 -29.74 9.84
C GLY A 74 25.42 -31.08 9.52
N SER A 75 26.17 -31.60 10.48
CA SER A 75 26.89 -32.89 10.40
C SER A 75 26.50 -33.76 11.60
N GLY A 76 26.16 -35.03 11.36
CA GLY A 76 25.68 -35.93 12.41
C GLY A 76 26.21 -37.36 12.27
N GLY A 77 25.71 -38.25 13.14
CA GLY A 77 26.10 -39.66 13.15
C GLY A 77 25.83 -40.37 11.82
N MET A 78 24.62 -40.17 11.26
CA MET A 78 24.14 -40.84 10.05
C MET A 78 24.61 -40.22 8.73
N GLY A 79 25.03 -38.95 8.72
CA GLY A 79 25.28 -38.22 7.48
C GLY A 79 25.55 -36.72 7.68
N GLN A 80 25.60 -35.99 6.57
CA GLN A 80 25.69 -34.53 6.52
C GLN A 80 24.49 -33.98 5.76
N VAL A 81 23.96 -32.83 6.20
CA VAL A 81 22.82 -32.15 5.60
C VAL A 81 23.29 -30.83 5.01
N TYR A 82 22.93 -30.57 3.77
CA TYR A 82 23.33 -29.39 3.01
C TYR A 82 22.11 -28.57 2.58
N LEU A 83 22.27 -27.25 2.52
CA LEU A 83 21.36 -26.40 1.77
C LEU A 83 21.74 -26.53 0.29
N ALA A 84 20.79 -26.89 -0.56
CA ALA A 84 20.99 -26.98 -2.00
C ALA A 84 19.87 -26.25 -2.77
N THR A 85 20.13 -25.90 -4.02
CA THR A 85 19.12 -25.38 -4.96
C THR A 85 18.76 -26.49 -5.96
N ASP A 86 17.47 -26.82 -6.09
CA ASP A 86 16.96 -27.62 -7.21
C ASP A 86 17.06 -26.74 -8.48
N THR A 87 18.01 -27.04 -9.37
CA THR A 87 18.32 -26.19 -10.54
C THR A 87 17.25 -26.21 -11.62
N VAL A 88 16.33 -27.18 -11.56
CA VAL A 88 15.18 -27.28 -12.47
C VAL A 88 13.98 -26.50 -11.94
N LEU A 89 13.73 -26.56 -10.63
CA LEU A 89 12.55 -25.95 -9.99
C LEU A 89 12.84 -24.62 -9.27
N GLY A 90 14.10 -24.16 -9.22
CA GLY A 90 14.54 -22.91 -8.58
C GLY A 90 14.47 -22.87 -7.05
N ARG A 91 13.81 -23.85 -6.40
CA ARG A 91 13.59 -23.90 -4.95
C ARG A 91 14.82 -24.34 -4.15
N GLN A 92 14.85 -23.95 -2.88
CA GLN A 92 15.81 -24.49 -1.90
C GLN A 92 15.33 -25.84 -1.35
N VAL A 93 16.28 -26.74 -1.08
CA VAL A 93 16.03 -28.07 -0.50
C VAL A 93 17.09 -28.39 0.56
N ALA A 94 16.73 -29.21 1.55
CA ALA A 94 17.66 -29.81 2.49
C ALA A 94 18.15 -31.16 1.93
N LEU A 95 19.39 -31.21 1.46
CA LEU A 95 20.00 -32.39 0.86
C LEU A 95 20.77 -33.18 1.94
N LYS A 96 20.18 -34.27 2.44
CA LYS A 96 20.76 -35.17 3.44
C LYS A 96 21.52 -36.29 2.75
N VAL A 97 22.83 -36.35 2.93
CA VAL A 97 23.73 -37.36 2.34
C VAL A 97 24.27 -38.25 3.45
N LEU A 98 24.08 -39.56 3.31
CA LEU A 98 24.43 -40.53 4.34
C LEU A 98 25.85 -41.06 4.15
N LYS A 99 26.51 -41.52 5.22
CA LYS A 99 27.92 -41.93 5.14
C LYS A 99 28.09 -43.24 4.36
N PRO A 100 29.07 -43.34 3.43
CA PRO A 100 29.41 -44.62 2.81
C PRO A 100 29.88 -45.64 3.87
N GLY A 101 29.37 -46.87 3.81
CA GLY A 101 29.75 -47.96 4.72
C GLY A 101 28.76 -48.30 5.84
N SER A 102 27.63 -47.59 5.96
CA SER A 102 26.61 -47.84 7.00
C SER A 102 25.73 -49.09 6.80
N GLY A 103 25.98 -49.91 5.78
CA GLY A 103 25.26 -51.17 5.53
C GLY A 103 25.65 -51.84 4.21
N SER A 104 25.40 -53.14 4.10
CA SER A 104 25.49 -53.88 2.83
C SER A 104 24.44 -53.38 1.82
N ALA A 105 24.62 -53.61 0.52
CA ALA A 105 23.74 -53.10 -0.55
C ALA A 105 22.22 -53.26 -0.28
N ARG A 106 21.80 -54.39 0.32
CA ARG A 106 20.40 -54.64 0.71
C ARG A 106 19.80 -53.60 1.67
N HIS A 107 20.62 -52.92 2.48
CA HIS A 107 20.16 -51.87 3.40
C HIS A 107 19.86 -50.55 2.67
N THR A 108 20.58 -50.26 1.59
CA THR A 108 20.31 -49.10 0.73
C THR A 108 18.97 -49.25 0.02
N ASP A 109 18.67 -50.45 -0.49
CA ASP A 109 17.40 -50.75 -1.16
C ASP A 109 16.20 -50.61 -0.20
N VAL A 110 16.32 -51.10 1.04
CA VAL A 110 15.27 -50.96 2.07
C VAL A 110 15.07 -49.49 2.47
N LEU A 111 16.15 -48.74 2.66
CA LEU A 111 16.08 -47.33 3.03
C LEU A 111 15.45 -46.47 1.92
N LEU A 112 15.77 -46.75 0.65
CA LEU A 112 15.14 -46.09 -0.50
C LEU A 112 13.65 -46.47 -0.61
N ALA A 113 13.27 -47.71 -0.28
CA ALA A 113 11.87 -48.13 -0.25
C ALA A 113 11.08 -47.44 0.89
N GLU A 114 11.61 -47.38 2.12
CA GLU A 114 10.99 -46.64 3.24
C GLU A 114 10.89 -45.13 2.94
N ALA A 115 11.91 -44.55 2.29
CA ALA A 115 11.87 -43.16 1.81
C ALA A 115 10.82 -42.92 0.71
N GLN A 116 10.59 -43.88 -0.20
CA GLN A 116 9.54 -43.79 -1.22
C GLN A 116 8.13 -43.80 -0.63
N VAL A 117 7.87 -44.60 0.41
CA VAL A 117 6.57 -44.57 1.10
C VAL A 117 6.43 -43.28 1.92
N THR A 118 7.48 -42.83 2.59
CA THR A 118 7.47 -41.54 3.33
C THR A 118 7.25 -40.35 2.39
N ALA A 119 7.72 -40.42 1.14
CA ALA A 119 7.46 -39.41 0.11
C ALA A 119 5.99 -39.31 -0.33
N THR A 120 5.13 -40.31 -0.02
CA THR A 120 3.69 -40.19 -0.29
C THR A 120 2.94 -39.36 0.75
N PHE A 121 3.56 -39.05 1.89
CA PHE A 121 2.92 -38.24 2.93
C PHE A 121 2.75 -36.78 2.49
N ASN A 122 1.51 -36.30 2.56
CA ASN A 122 1.13 -34.90 2.38
C ASN A 122 0.43 -34.40 3.65
N HIS A 123 1.19 -34.29 4.74
CA HIS A 123 0.68 -33.95 6.07
C HIS A 123 1.44 -32.74 6.64
N PRO A 124 0.76 -31.71 7.18
CA PRO A 124 1.38 -30.42 7.56
C PRO A 124 2.43 -30.51 8.68
N ASN A 125 2.49 -31.61 9.42
CA ASN A 125 3.49 -31.86 10.46
C ASN A 125 4.52 -32.95 10.11
N ILE A 126 4.60 -33.40 8.86
CA ILE A 126 5.62 -34.34 8.37
C ILE A 126 6.49 -33.62 7.34
N ILE A 127 7.82 -33.76 7.43
CA ILE A 127 8.72 -33.21 6.41
C ILE A 127 8.52 -33.90 5.06
N HIS A 128 8.32 -33.13 3.99
CA HIS A 128 8.07 -33.73 2.69
C HIS A 128 9.38 -34.12 1.98
N ILE A 129 9.41 -35.30 1.36
CA ILE A 129 10.57 -35.83 0.62
C ILE A 129 10.36 -35.58 -0.88
N TYR A 130 11.18 -34.71 -1.48
CA TYR A 130 11.08 -34.37 -2.90
C TYR A 130 11.80 -35.35 -3.83
N HIS A 131 12.88 -35.97 -3.36
CA HIS A 131 13.65 -36.93 -4.15
C HIS A 131 14.52 -37.83 -3.26
N ALA A 132 14.86 -39.02 -3.77
CA ALA A 132 15.78 -39.95 -3.14
C ALA A 132 16.67 -40.58 -4.23
N GLY A 133 17.97 -40.71 -3.98
CA GLY A 133 18.93 -41.21 -4.97
C GLY A 133 20.24 -41.69 -4.35
N ILE A 134 21.24 -41.93 -5.20
CA ILE A 134 22.59 -42.38 -4.78
C ILE A 134 23.64 -41.50 -5.46
N ILE A 135 24.63 -41.03 -4.69
CA ILE A 135 25.82 -40.33 -5.18
C ILE A 135 27.08 -40.97 -4.58
N GLY A 136 28.06 -41.31 -5.42
CA GLY A 136 29.33 -41.91 -4.94
C GLY A 136 29.18 -43.21 -4.16
N GLY A 137 28.06 -43.94 -4.33
CA GLY A 137 27.70 -45.12 -3.54
C GLY A 137 27.01 -44.84 -2.20
N ALA A 138 26.84 -43.57 -1.82
CA ALA A 138 26.06 -43.13 -0.67
C ALA A 138 24.62 -42.76 -1.06
N PRO A 139 23.59 -43.22 -0.33
CA PRO A 139 22.23 -42.73 -0.51
C PRO A 139 22.09 -41.26 -0.06
N TYR A 140 21.26 -40.51 -0.78
CA TYR A 140 20.88 -39.14 -0.44
C TYR A 140 19.37 -38.93 -0.54
N LEU A 141 18.86 -37.97 0.24
CA LEU A 141 17.47 -37.50 0.23
C LEU A 141 17.45 -35.99 0.00
N ALA A 142 16.59 -35.51 -0.89
CA ALA A 142 16.26 -34.10 -1.04
C ALA A 142 14.91 -33.84 -0.34
N LEU A 143 14.95 -33.07 0.74
CA LEU A 143 13.82 -32.79 1.63
C LEU A 143 13.35 -31.34 1.45
N GLU A 144 12.14 -31.03 1.91
CA GLU A 144 11.70 -29.66 2.19
C GLU A 144 12.78 -28.93 3.02
N TYR A 145 13.22 -27.76 2.55
CA TYR A 145 14.06 -26.89 3.39
C TYR A 145 13.16 -26.03 4.26
N VAL A 146 13.24 -26.26 5.56
CA VAL A 146 12.52 -25.48 6.58
C VAL A 146 13.50 -24.46 7.16
N PRO A 147 13.30 -23.15 6.97
CA PRO A 147 14.02 -22.16 7.77
C PRO A 147 13.45 -22.17 9.20
N GLY A 148 14.30 -22.26 10.22
CA GLY A 148 13.87 -22.37 11.61
C GLY A 148 14.93 -23.02 12.50
N GLU A 149 14.50 -23.53 13.65
CA GLU A 149 15.36 -24.24 14.62
C GLU A 149 14.72 -25.55 15.09
N THR A 150 15.52 -26.45 15.63
CA THR A 150 15.03 -27.69 16.25
C THR A 150 14.40 -27.42 17.62
N LEU A 151 13.50 -28.30 18.04
CA LEU A 151 12.91 -28.27 19.38
C LEU A 151 13.99 -28.41 20.47
N ALA A 152 15.09 -29.13 20.18
CA ALA A 152 16.27 -29.22 21.03
C ALA A 152 17.04 -27.89 21.20
N GLU A 153 17.07 -27.04 20.17
CA GLU A 153 17.68 -25.70 20.25
C GLU A 153 16.77 -24.74 21.00
N ARG A 154 15.46 -24.75 20.71
CA ARG A 154 14.44 -23.97 21.41
C ARG A 154 14.45 -24.24 22.92
N LEU A 155 14.52 -25.52 23.32
CA LEU A 155 14.58 -25.97 24.72
C LEU A 155 15.76 -25.40 25.51
N LYS A 156 16.90 -25.13 24.86
CA LYS A 156 18.08 -24.51 25.50
C LYS A 156 17.90 -23.01 25.74
N GLN A 157 17.05 -22.35 24.96
CA GLN A 157 16.85 -20.89 24.98
C GLN A 157 15.66 -20.49 25.86
N LYS A 158 14.56 -21.27 25.83
CA LYS A 158 13.29 -20.90 26.46
C LYS A 158 12.63 -22.13 27.10
N ARG A 159 12.05 -21.95 28.29
CA ARG A 159 11.09 -22.91 28.86
C ARG A 159 9.74 -22.77 28.16
N PHE A 160 9.09 -23.89 27.88
CA PHE A 160 7.74 -23.92 27.33
C PHE A 160 6.72 -23.81 28.45
N SER A 161 5.61 -23.12 28.20
CA SER A 161 4.43 -23.28 29.06
C SER A 161 3.76 -24.65 28.82
N PRO A 162 2.94 -25.14 29.76
CA PRO A 162 2.17 -26.38 29.54
C PRO A 162 1.31 -26.36 28.27
N MET A 163 0.79 -25.19 27.87
CA MET A 163 -0.02 -25.06 26.64
C MET A 163 0.83 -24.99 25.38
N GLU A 164 2.05 -24.46 25.44
CA GLU A 164 3.00 -24.59 24.33
C GLU A 164 3.41 -26.05 24.14
N ALA A 165 3.70 -26.77 25.24
CA ALA A 165 4.03 -28.20 25.20
C ALA A 165 2.87 -29.06 24.63
N VAL A 166 1.62 -28.78 25.02
CA VAL A 166 0.43 -29.42 24.45
C VAL A 166 0.35 -29.24 22.94
N ARG A 167 0.66 -28.05 22.42
CA ARG A 167 0.62 -27.75 20.98
C ARG A 167 1.77 -28.41 20.20
N VAL A 168 2.95 -28.55 20.80
CA VAL A 168 4.04 -29.39 20.25
C VAL A 168 3.62 -30.85 20.22
N GLY A 169 3.03 -31.36 21.31
CA GLY A 169 2.47 -32.71 21.38
C GLY A 169 1.42 -32.97 20.30
N LEU A 170 0.53 -32.02 20.04
CA LEU A 170 -0.48 -32.12 18.98
C LEU A 170 0.12 -32.30 17.60
N ALA A 171 1.11 -31.47 17.24
CA ALA A 171 1.81 -31.60 15.96
C ALA A 171 2.51 -32.97 15.81
N ILE A 172 3.17 -33.43 16.88
CA ILE A 172 3.85 -34.74 16.88
C ILE A 172 2.83 -35.88 16.80
N THR A 173 1.77 -35.87 17.61
CA THR A 173 0.72 -36.92 17.58
C THR A 173 -0.05 -36.96 16.27
N SER A 174 -0.29 -35.82 15.61
CA SER A 174 -0.89 -35.78 14.27
C SER A 174 0.03 -36.43 13.23
N ALA A 175 1.33 -36.14 13.30
CA ALA A 175 2.33 -36.76 12.42
C ALA A 175 2.48 -38.27 12.66
N LEU A 176 2.43 -38.72 13.93
CA LEU A 176 2.47 -40.14 14.29
C LEU A 176 1.18 -40.87 13.91
N GLU A 177 0.00 -40.27 14.05
CA GLU A 177 -1.27 -40.90 13.64
C GLU A 177 -1.29 -41.20 12.13
N GLU A 178 -0.82 -40.25 11.32
CA GLU A 178 -0.66 -40.44 9.86
C GLU A 178 0.35 -41.55 9.55
N SER A 179 1.54 -41.53 10.17
CA SER A 179 2.58 -42.51 9.86
C SER A 179 2.21 -43.92 10.34
N HIS A 180 1.66 -44.06 11.54
CA HIS A 180 1.16 -45.32 12.10
C HIS A 180 0.00 -45.87 11.28
N GLY A 181 -0.91 -45.01 10.80
CA GLY A 181 -1.98 -45.37 9.87
C GLY A 181 -1.49 -45.98 8.55
N CYS A 182 -0.27 -45.64 8.13
CA CYS A 182 0.42 -46.22 6.97
C CYS A 182 1.45 -47.32 7.32
N GLY A 183 1.52 -47.76 8.59
CA GLY A 183 2.44 -48.79 9.06
C GLY A 183 3.91 -48.34 9.20
N ILE A 184 4.19 -47.03 9.20
CA ILE A 184 5.53 -46.46 9.37
C ILE A 184 5.72 -45.95 10.81
N LEU A 185 6.73 -46.49 11.47
CA LEU A 185 7.21 -46.04 12.78
C LEU A 185 8.30 -44.97 12.63
N HIS A 186 8.40 -44.05 13.60
CA HIS A 186 9.46 -43.05 13.58
C HIS A 186 10.81 -43.62 14.05
N ARG A 187 10.83 -44.47 15.08
CA ARG A 187 12.02 -45.20 15.63
C ARG A 187 13.13 -44.36 16.29
N ASP A 188 13.27 -43.07 15.99
CA ASP A 188 14.24 -42.14 16.63
C ASP A 188 13.58 -40.77 16.92
N LEU A 189 12.34 -40.77 17.40
CA LEU A 189 11.64 -39.55 17.81
C LEU A 189 12.37 -38.89 19.00
N LYS A 190 12.75 -37.62 18.83
CA LYS A 190 13.47 -36.80 19.84
C LYS A 190 13.36 -35.31 19.50
N PRO A 191 13.65 -34.37 20.41
CA PRO A 191 13.58 -32.94 20.13
C PRO A 191 14.51 -32.45 18.99
N GLY A 192 15.59 -33.18 18.70
CA GLY A 192 16.44 -32.88 17.53
C GLY A 192 15.81 -33.22 16.17
N ASN A 193 14.79 -34.09 16.15
CA ASN A 193 14.07 -34.50 14.93
C ASN A 193 12.69 -33.81 14.83
N VAL A 194 12.43 -32.78 15.64
CA VAL A 194 11.24 -31.94 15.57
C VAL A 194 11.68 -30.51 15.30
N MET A 195 11.15 -29.90 14.25
CA MET A 195 11.58 -28.60 13.75
C MET A 195 10.48 -27.57 13.85
N ILE A 196 10.80 -26.39 14.37
CA ILE A 196 9.91 -25.23 14.45
C ILE A 196 10.36 -24.27 13.35
N GLY A 197 9.53 -24.13 12.30
CA GLY A 197 9.80 -23.20 11.21
C GLY A 197 9.63 -21.75 11.63
N THR A 198 10.21 -20.81 10.86
CA THR A 198 9.93 -19.36 11.00
C THR A 198 8.49 -19.00 10.62
N ASP A 199 7.78 -19.92 9.95
CA ASP A 199 6.32 -19.90 9.77
C ASP A 199 5.56 -20.30 11.05
N GLY A 200 6.28 -20.63 12.14
CA GLY A 200 5.74 -21.14 13.40
C GLY A 200 5.22 -22.57 13.33
N ARG A 201 5.25 -23.24 12.17
CA ARG A 201 4.73 -24.60 12.00
C ARG A 201 5.75 -25.64 12.45
N ILE A 202 5.24 -26.68 13.09
CA ILE A 202 6.05 -27.78 13.61
C ILE A 202 6.06 -28.92 12.59
N ARG A 203 7.25 -29.38 12.20
CA ARG A 203 7.46 -30.51 11.28
C ARG A 203 8.32 -31.58 11.96
N VAL A 204 7.88 -32.82 11.90
CA VAL A 204 8.63 -34.00 12.36
C VAL A 204 9.49 -34.52 11.20
N LEU A 205 10.77 -34.78 11.50
CA LEU A 205 11.80 -35.18 10.56
C LEU A 205 12.09 -36.70 10.67
N ASP A 206 12.79 -37.26 9.69
CA ASP A 206 13.47 -38.56 9.80
C ASP A 206 12.59 -39.81 10.10
N PHE A 207 11.36 -39.85 9.61
CA PHE A 207 10.51 -41.05 9.61
C PHE A 207 11.20 -42.26 8.94
N GLY A 208 11.14 -43.43 9.59
CA GLY A 208 11.67 -44.69 9.06
C GLY A 208 13.20 -44.82 8.97
N MET A 209 13.97 -43.72 9.01
CA MET A 209 15.40 -43.71 8.63
C MET A 209 16.37 -44.41 9.61
N ALA A 210 15.89 -44.92 10.74
CA ALA A 210 16.71 -45.66 11.70
C ALA A 210 16.87 -47.13 11.30
N GLN A 211 18.11 -47.64 11.35
CA GLN A 211 18.47 -49.01 10.98
C GLN A 211 17.54 -50.06 11.65
N PRO A 212 17.06 -51.07 10.90
CA PRO A 212 16.43 -52.22 11.53
C PRO A 212 17.46 -52.94 12.41
N ALA A 213 17.14 -53.13 13.70
CA ALA A 213 17.89 -54.02 14.57
C ALA A 213 17.98 -55.40 13.89
N GLY A 214 19.20 -55.95 13.84
CA GLY A 214 19.51 -57.10 12.99
C GLY A 214 18.55 -58.26 13.22
N ARG A 215 17.84 -58.66 12.16
CA ARG A 215 16.99 -59.86 12.15
C ARG A 215 17.87 -61.06 12.55
N PRO A 216 17.58 -61.79 13.64
CA PRO A 216 18.31 -63.02 13.93
C PRO A 216 18.10 -63.98 12.76
N ALA A 217 19.19 -64.45 12.16
CA ALA A 217 19.11 -65.62 11.30
C ALA A 217 18.84 -66.85 12.20
N ASP A 218 17.88 -67.68 11.81
CA ASP A 218 17.50 -68.84 12.61
C ASP A 218 18.69 -69.78 12.88
N GLY A 219 18.96 -70.08 14.15
CA GLY A 219 19.73 -71.27 14.54
C GLY A 219 21.21 -71.11 14.91
N ALA A 220 21.66 -69.96 15.43
CA ALA A 220 22.99 -69.84 16.06
C ALA A 220 22.89 -69.59 17.59
N GLU A 221 23.82 -70.18 18.35
CA GLU A 221 23.81 -70.18 19.82
C GLU A 221 24.07 -68.81 20.47
N ARG A 222 23.68 -68.71 21.75
CA ARG A 222 23.75 -67.49 22.55
C ARG A 222 25.17 -67.20 23.04
N ASP A 223 25.89 -66.33 22.33
CA ASP A 223 26.93 -65.50 22.94
C ASP A 223 26.38 -64.10 23.25
N ILE A 224 26.75 -63.59 24.43
CA ILE A 224 26.30 -62.27 24.92
C ILE A 224 26.99 -61.18 24.08
N PRO A 225 26.25 -60.31 23.35
CA PRO A 225 26.89 -59.31 22.51
C PRO A 225 27.63 -58.25 23.35
N SER A 226 28.95 -58.26 23.25
CA SER A 226 29.80 -57.15 23.69
C SER A 226 29.39 -55.86 22.98
N ALA A 227 28.79 -54.93 23.74
CA ALA A 227 28.61 -53.50 23.44
C ALA A 227 28.51 -53.14 21.94
N THR A 228 27.61 -53.82 21.22
CA THR A 228 27.50 -53.66 19.76
C THR A 228 26.51 -52.55 19.45
N VAL A 229 26.93 -51.59 18.63
CA VAL A 229 26.25 -50.28 18.40
C VAL A 229 24.76 -50.44 18.13
N VAL A 230 23.92 -50.13 19.13
CA VAL A 230 22.47 -50.06 18.99
C VAL A 230 22.11 -48.70 18.40
N GLY A 231 21.50 -48.70 17.21
CA GLY A 231 21.07 -47.49 16.52
C GLY A 231 19.88 -46.82 17.21
N GLY A 232 20.07 -45.59 17.68
CA GLY A 232 19.05 -44.77 18.33
C GLY A 232 19.69 -43.87 19.39
N THR A 233 19.06 -42.76 19.73
CA THR A 233 19.55 -41.88 20.81
C THR A 233 19.15 -42.48 22.16
N PRO A 234 20.07 -43.02 23.00
CA PRO A 234 19.67 -43.89 24.12
C PRO A 234 18.76 -43.22 25.15
N ALA A 235 18.82 -41.89 25.26
CA ALA A 235 18.01 -41.09 26.18
C ALA A 235 16.48 -41.17 25.93
N TYR A 236 16.03 -41.33 24.68
CA TYR A 236 14.60 -41.35 24.32
C TYR A 236 14.05 -42.75 24.03
N MET A 237 14.90 -43.77 24.11
CA MET A 237 14.58 -45.14 23.73
C MET A 237 13.67 -45.82 24.77
N ALA A 238 12.65 -46.55 24.30
CA ALA A 238 11.70 -47.24 25.15
C ALA A 238 12.31 -48.50 25.83
N PRO A 239 11.90 -48.88 27.06
CA PRO A 239 12.56 -49.93 27.83
C PRO A 239 12.56 -51.30 27.17
N GLU A 240 11.51 -51.63 26.41
CA GLU A 240 11.41 -52.89 25.67
C GLU A 240 12.54 -53.05 24.64
N LEU A 241 12.99 -51.95 24.03
CA LEU A 241 14.05 -51.93 23.02
C LEU A 241 15.43 -52.23 23.62
N TRP A 242 15.67 -51.85 24.88
CA TRP A 242 16.89 -52.22 25.60
C TRP A 242 17.03 -53.74 25.80
N THR A 243 15.90 -54.46 25.78
CA THR A 243 15.86 -55.93 25.87
C THR A 243 15.88 -56.63 24.50
N GLY A 244 16.03 -55.88 23.41
CA GLY A 244 16.10 -56.42 22.04
C GLY A 244 14.74 -56.76 21.42
N GLN A 245 13.63 -56.23 21.96
CA GLN A 245 12.30 -56.38 21.36
C GLN A 245 12.17 -55.50 20.10
N THR A 246 11.27 -55.88 19.19
CA THR A 246 11.00 -55.13 17.97
C THR A 246 10.22 -53.84 18.28
N PRO A 247 10.60 -52.67 17.71
CA PRO A 247 9.83 -51.44 17.83
C PRO A 247 8.38 -51.59 17.34
N THR A 248 7.48 -50.92 18.05
CA THR A 248 6.05 -50.81 17.74
C THR A 248 5.61 -49.35 17.85
N GLU A 249 4.36 -49.04 17.47
CA GLU A 249 3.74 -47.72 17.63
C GLU A 249 3.88 -47.20 19.08
N THR A 250 3.72 -48.08 20.06
CA THR A 250 3.83 -47.77 21.49
C THR A 250 5.25 -47.37 21.91
N SER A 251 6.29 -47.71 21.13
CA SER A 251 7.67 -47.26 21.38
C SER A 251 7.87 -45.78 20.96
N ASP A 252 7.22 -45.31 19.90
CA ASP A 252 7.20 -43.89 19.54
C ASP A 252 6.43 -43.06 20.60
N MET A 253 5.37 -43.64 21.17
CA MET A 253 4.58 -43.00 22.24
C MET A 253 5.36 -42.80 23.55
N TRP A 254 6.29 -43.69 23.88
CA TRP A 254 7.23 -43.48 25.00
C TRP A 254 8.13 -42.26 24.76
N ALA A 255 8.69 -42.13 23.56
CA ALA A 255 9.52 -40.98 23.20
C ALA A 255 8.73 -39.67 23.24
N LEU A 256 7.47 -39.66 22.79
CA LEU A 256 6.55 -38.52 22.97
C LEU A 256 6.37 -38.17 24.47
N GLY A 257 6.19 -39.16 25.34
CA GLY A 257 6.07 -38.97 26.79
C GLY A 257 7.27 -38.25 27.39
N LEU A 258 8.49 -38.66 27.00
CA LEU A 258 9.74 -38.02 27.43
C LEU A 258 9.86 -36.58 26.90
N ILE A 259 9.51 -36.34 25.63
CA ILE A 259 9.50 -34.99 25.03
C ILE A 259 8.52 -34.07 25.79
N LEU A 260 7.30 -34.52 26.07
CA LEU A 260 6.31 -33.72 26.79
C LEU A 260 6.72 -33.42 28.24
N ALA A 261 7.33 -34.39 28.93
CA ALA A 261 7.91 -34.19 30.25
C ALA A 261 9.07 -33.18 30.22
N GLU A 262 9.97 -33.26 29.23
CA GLU A 262 11.10 -32.35 29.09
C GLU A 262 10.67 -30.92 28.74
N LEU A 263 9.70 -30.76 27.83
CA LEU A 263 9.15 -29.44 27.47
C LEU A 263 8.55 -28.72 28.70
N THR A 264 7.82 -29.46 29.53
CA THR A 264 7.08 -28.88 30.67
C THR A 264 7.94 -28.66 31.91
N THR A 265 8.93 -29.52 32.17
CA THR A 265 9.84 -29.39 33.32
C THR A 265 11.12 -28.59 33.00
N GLY A 266 11.45 -28.46 31.71
CA GLY A 266 12.70 -27.87 31.21
C GLY A 266 13.94 -28.74 31.48
N LYS A 267 13.76 -30.04 31.77
CA LYS A 267 14.83 -31.01 32.03
C LYS A 267 14.45 -32.38 31.49
N HIS A 268 15.41 -33.10 30.92
CA HIS A 268 15.19 -34.50 30.57
C HIS A 268 14.85 -35.33 31.83
N PRO A 269 13.83 -36.21 31.82
CA PRO A 269 13.39 -36.95 33.00
C PRO A 269 14.49 -37.82 33.65
N PHE A 270 15.44 -38.30 32.85
CA PHE A 270 16.63 -39.01 33.32
C PHE A 270 17.84 -38.07 33.46
N ARG A 271 18.49 -38.07 34.64
CA ARG A 271 19.46 -37.05 35.12
C ARG A 271 20.71 -36.79 34.27
N ASP A 272 21.14 -37.75 33.44
CA ASP A 272 22.39 -37.64 32.66
C ASP A 272 22.24 -38.40 31.32
N PRO A 273 21.78 -37.74 30.23
CA PRO A 273 21.56 -38.40 28.94
C PRO A 273 22.85 -38.83 28.24
N GLU A 274 24.02 -38.38 28.69
CA GLU A 274 25.33 -38.72 28.09
C GLU A 274 25.99 -39.96 28.74
N LYS A 275 25.36 -40.56 29.77
CA LYS A 275 25.85 -41.81 30.41
C LYS A 275 24.82 -42.94 30.34
N PRO A 276 24.62 -43.60 29.17
CA PRO A 276 23.63 -44.66 28.97
C PRO A 276 23.73 -45.82 29.96
N GLN A 277 24.93 -46.09 30.48
CA GLN A 277 25.19 -47.16 31.45
C GLN A 277 24.42 -46.99 32.77
N GLN A 278 23.95 -45.77 33.11
CA GLN A 278 23.11 -45.53 34.28
C GLN A 278 21.62 -45.80 34.04
N LEU A 279 21.14 -45.78 32.79
CA LEU A 279 19.75 -46.11 32.44
C LEU A 279 19.43 -47.58 32.80
N TRP A 280 20.40 -48.48 32.63
CA TRP A 280 20.27 -49.91 33.00
C TRP A 280 20.16 -50.18 34.51
N THR A 281 20.34 -49.16 35.35
CA THR A 281 20.28 -49.27 36.83
C THR A 281 19.11 -48.52 37.47
N VAL A 282 18.30 -47.80 36.69
CA VAL A 282 17.08 -47.17 37.21
C VAL A 282 16.00 -48.25 37.35
N ASP A 283 15.53 -48.49 38.58
CA ASP A 283 14.40 -49.39 38.83
C ASP A 283 13.10 -48.74 38.33
N ILE A 284 12.78 -48.94 37.05
CA ILE A 284 11.62 -48.36 36.35
C ILE A 284 10.28 -48.73 37.01
N LYS A 285 10.25 -49.70 37.94
CA LYS A 285 9.06 -50.02 38.75
C LYS A 285 8.72 -48.94 39.76
N ASN A 286 9.70 -48.16 40.20
CA ASN A 286 9.50 -46.96 41.01
C ASN A 286 9.47 -45.77 40.05
N VAL A 287 8.27 -45.31 39.68
CA VAL A 287 8.09 -44.08 38.91
C VAL A 287 8.84 -42.96 39.63
N PRO A 288 9.90 -42.37 39.03
CA PRO A 288 10.62 -41.29 39.67
C PRO A 288 9.68 -40.13 39.97
N ASP A 289 9.95 -39.43 41.07
CA ASP A 289 9.40 -38.10 41.27
C ASP A 289 10.03 -37.17 40.21
N TRP A 290 9.30 -37.05 39.09
CA TRP A 290 9.74 -36.33 37.90
C TRP A 290 9.76 -34.80 38.09
N GLY A 291 9.34 -34.28 39.25
CA GLY A 291 9.23 -32.83 39.48
C GLY A 291 8.11 -32.18 38.67
N LEU A 292 7.01 -32.90 38.46
CA LEU A 292 5.80 -32.40 37.76
C LEU A 292 4.99 -31.41 38.62
N ASP A 293 5.31 -31.30 39.90
CA ASP A 293 4.78 -30.33 40.86
C ASP A 293 5.22 -28.90 40.49
N THR A 294 4.37 -27.88 40.36
CA THR A 294 3.02 -27.69 40.93
C THR A 294 2.07 -26.91 39.99
N HIS A 295 2.49 -26.65 38.74
CA HIS A 295 1.78 -25.76 37.79
C HIS A 295 1.26 -26.46 36.53
N MET A 296 1.39 -27.78 36.41
CA MET A 296 0.90 -28.53 35.25
C MET A 296 -0.59 -28.88 35.38
N PRO A 297 -1.40 -28.77 34.30
CA PRO A 297 -2.75 -29.32 34.29
C PRO A 297 -2.75 -30.84 34.52
N GLU A 298 -3.58 -31.32 35.45
CA GLU A 298 -3.68 -32.74 35.77
C GLU A 298 -3.86 -33.66 34.53
N PRO A 299 -4.72 -33.34 33.53
CA PRO A 299 -4.90 -34.23 32.38
C PRO A 299 -3.66 -34.33 31.49
N LEU A 300 -2.79 -33.31 31.49
CA LEU A 300 -1.50 -33.35 30.79
C LEU A 300 -0.50 -34.25 31.54
N SER A 301 -0.42 -34.10 32.86
CA SER A 301 0.41 -34.94 33.72
C SER A 301 0.04 -36.42 33.57
N ARG A 302 -1.28 -36.74 33.61
CA ARG A 302 -1.79 -38.10 33.37
C ARG A 302 -1.42 -38.63 31.98
N LEU A 303 -1.55 -37.83 30.91
CA LEU A 303 -1.14 -38.26 29.57
C LEU A 303 0.37 -38.56 29.49
N ILE A 304 1.21 -37.73 30.10
CA ILE A 304 2.66 -37.98 30.19
C ILE A 304 2.92 -39.30 30.93
N THR A 305 2.25 -39.54 32.06
CA THR A 305 2.36 -40.79 32.83
C THR A 305 1.93 -42.01 32.00
N ASP A 306 0.79 -41.96 31.30
CA ASP A 306 0.28 -43.05 30.47
C ASP A 306 1.26 -43.37 29.32
N CYS A 307 1.83 -42.35 28.65
CA CYS A 307 2.87 -42.54 27.63
C CYS A 307 4.16 -43.18 28.19
N LEU A 308 4.50 -42.91 29.45
CA LEU A 308 5.67 -43.44 30.15
C LEU A 308 5.38 -44.74 30.92
N ALA A 309 4.30 -45.45 30.59
CA ALA A 309 4.03 -46.77 31.16
C ALA A 309 5.11 -47.79 30.74
N VAL A 310 5.64 -48.54 31.71
CA VAL A 310 6.66 -49.58 31.47
C VAL A 310 6.11 -50.71 30.60
N ASP A 311 4.86 -51.12 30.85
CA ASP A 311 4.12 -52.03 29.97
C ASP A 311 3.68 -51.27 28.71
N PRO A 312 4.15 -51.65 27.50
CA PRO A 312 3.79 -50.95 26.27
C PRO A 312 2.29 -50.98 25.96
N THR A 313 1.56 -51.99 26.45
CA THR A 313 0.11 -52.15 26.19
C THR A 313 -0.77 -51.15 26.95
N LEU A 314 -0.22 -50.48 27.95
CA LEU A 314 -0.91 -49.42 28.71
C LEU A 314 -0.73 -48.03 28.11
N ARG A 315 0.17 -47.87 27.12
CA ARG A 315 0.42 -46.59 26.46
C ARG A 315 -0.73 -46.25 25.50
N PRO A 316 -1.15 -44.97 25.39
CA PRO A 316 -2.22 -44.56 24.49
C PRO A 316 -1.78 -44.67 23.02
N THR A 317 -2.73 -44.81 22.09
CA THR A 317 -2.44 -44.66 20.66
C THR A 317 -2.14 -43.20 20.31
N ALA A 318 -1.51 -42.94 19.15
CA ALA A 318 -1.29 -41.57 18.67
C ALA A 318 -2.61 -40.78 18.54
N ARG A 319 -3.69 -41.43 18.07
CA ARG A 319 -5.05 -40.88 17.99
C ARG A 319 -5.61 -40.50 19.37
N ASP A 320 -5.51 -41.40 20.36
CA ASP A 320 -6.01 -41.15 21.71
C ASP A 320 -5.25 -40.01 22.39
N ALA A 321 -3.92 -39.97 22.21
CA ALA A 321 -3.07 -38.91 22.71
C ALA A 321 -3.42 -37.56 22.06
N ARG A 322 -3.60 -37.52 20.73
CA ARG A 322 -4.05 -36.31 20.01
C ARG A 322 -5.38 -35.80 20.58
N HIS A 323 -6.39 -36.66 20.68
CA HIS A 323 -7.71 -36.28 21.19
C HIS A 323 -7.67 -35.74 22.64
N ARG A 324 -6.85 -36.33 23.51
CA ARG A 324 -6.63 -35.85 24.89
C ARG A 324 -5.95 -34.47 24.92
N LEU A 325 -5.00 -34.21 24.01
CA LEU A 325 -4.34 -32.91 23.87
C LEU A 325 -5.26 -31.84 23.25
N GLU A 326 -6.13 -32.21 22.30
CA GLU A 326 -7.16 -31.31 21.76
C GLU A 326 -8.13 -30.87 22.86
N THR A 327 -8.56 -31.82 23.70
CA THR A 327 -9.41 -31.56 24.86
C THR A 327 -8.75 -30.61 25.88
N LEU A 328 -7.42 -30.66 26.03
CA LEU A 328 -6.67 -29.74 26.89
C LEU A 328 -6.63 -28.29 26.36
N LEU A 329 -6.69 -28.08 25.04
CA LEU A 329 -6.79 -26.75 24.44
C LEU A 329 -8.23 -26.20 24.43
N ALA A 330 -9.22 -27.08 24.38
CA ALA A 330 -10.64 -26.73 24.46
C ALA A 330 -11.01 -26.26 25.87
N LYS A 331 -10.66 -25.01 26.22
CA LYS A 331 -11.00 -24.39 27.52
C LYS A 331 -12.51 -24.52 27.77
N PRO A 332 -12.96 -25.21 28.84
CA PRO A 332 -14.36 -25.24 29.24
C PRO A 332 -14.73 -23.94 29.95
N ASN A 333 -14.66 -22.82 29.23
CA ASN A 333 -15.37 -21.62 29.63
C ASN A 333 -16.86 -21.95 29.54
N VAL A 334 -17.57 -21.84 30.66
CA VAL A 334 -19.02 -21.99 30.70
C VAL A 334 -19.64 -20.80 29.97
N VAL A 335 -19.79 -20.95 28.65
CA VAL A 335 -20.68 -20.11 27.86
C VAL A 335 -22.08 -20.36 28.39
N SER A 336 -22.71 -19.30 28.93
CA SER A 336 -24.14 -19.34 29.23
C SER A 336 -24.86 -19.65 27.91
N GLY A 337 -25.63 -20.75 27.87
CA GLY A 337 -26.07 -21.43 26.63
C GLY A 337 -26.93 -20.64 25.64
N ASP A 338 -27.16 -19.36 25.90
CA ASP A 338 -27.86 -18.40 25.04
C ASP A 338 -26.93 -17.44 24.28
N GLN A 339 -25.63 -17.34 24.60
CA GLN A 339 -24.74 -16.46 23.82
C GLN A 339 -24.32 -17.10 22.49
N SER A 340 -24.63 -16.42 21.39
CA SER A 340 -24.19 -16.80 20.04
C SER A 340 -22.67 -16.93 19.94
N PRO A 341 -22.15 -18.04 19.37
CA PRO A 341 -20.71 -18.19 19.11
C PRO A 341 -20.22 -17.18 18.07
N PHE A 342 -21.10 -16.78 17.16
CA PHE A 342 -20.83 -15.79 16.11
C PHE A 342 -21.15 -14.38 16.60
N ARG A 343 -20.30 -13.39 16.23
CA ARG A 343 -20.42 -11.99 16.70
C ARG A 343 -21.22 -11.08 15.77
N GLY A 344 -21.73 -11.60 14.65
CA GLY A 344 -22.43 -10.83 13.63
C GLY A 344 -21.46 -9.98 12.82
N LEU A 345 -21.64 -8.65 12.83
CA LEU A 345 -20.74 -7.67 12.19
C LEU A 345 -19.70 -7.09 13.17
N SER A 346 -19.44 -7.75 14.30
CA SER A 346 -18.50 -7.28 15.33
C SER A 346 -17.24 -8.13 15.35
N ALA A 347 -16.07 -7.50 15.46
CA ALA A 347 -14.81 -8.22 15.62
C ALA A 347 -14.83 -9.14 16.87
N PHE A 348 -14.13 -10.25 16.80
CA PHE A 348 -13.86 -11.07 17.97
C PHE A 348 -12.85 -10.32 18.89
N ASP A 349 -12.99 -10.52 20.20
CA ASP A 349 -12.04 -10.02 21.20
C ASP A 349 -11.54 -11.18 22.08
N GLN A 350 -10.58 -10.90 22.96
CA GLN A 350 -9.90 -11.86 23.82
C GLN A 350 -10.83 -12.79 24.61
N ARG A 351 -12.04 -12.35 24.98
CA ARG A 351 -13.03 -13.16 25.71
C ARG A 351 -13.58 -14.30 24.84
N HIS A 352 -13.59 -14.10 23.53
CA HIS A 352 -14.15 -15.00 22.52
C HIS A 352 -13.08 -15.90 21.88
N ALA A 353 -11.85 -15.95 22.42
CA ALA A 353 -10.75 -16.75 21.87
C ALA A 353 -11.10 -18.25 21.72
N HIS A 354 -11.91 -18.77 22.64
CA HIS A 354 -12.42 -20.16 22.63
C HIS A 354 -13.48 -20.43 21.56
N LEU A 355 -13.89 -19.40 20.80
CA LEU A 355 -14.86 -19.46 19.71
C LEU A 355 -14.24 -19.01 18.37
N PHE A 356 -12.92 -18.78 18.34
CA PHE A 356 -12.20 -18.24 17.20
C PHE A 356 -11.32 -19.34 16.56
N PHE A 357 -11.82 -19.92 15.48
CA PHE A 357 -11.19 -21.03 14.73
C PHE A 357 -10.92 -20.62 13.27
N GLY A 358 -10.14 -21.41 12.54
CA GLY A 358 -9.86 -21.17 11.12
C GLY A 358 -8.80 -20.09 10.87
N ARG A 359 -7.89 -19.90 11.83
CA ARG A 359 -6.80 -18.90 11.81
C ARG A 359 -5.54 -19.38 12.54
N GLU A 360 -5.47 -20.66 12.90
CA GLU A 360 -4.43 -21.24 13.74
C GLU A 360 -3.02 -21.14 13.12
N ASN A 361 -2.95 -21.19 11.79
CA ASN A 361 -1.75 -20.90 11.01
C ASN A 361 -1.27 -19.46 11.25
N ASP A 362 -2.09 -18.46 10.88
CA ASP A 362 -1.77 -17.04 11.00
C ASP A 362 -1.42 -16.63 12.44
N ILE A 363 -2.13 -17.17 13.44
CA ILE A 363 -1.86 -16.92 14.86
C ILE A 363 -0.46 -17.42 15.22
N THR A 364 -0.09 -18.62 14.76
CA THR A 364 1.18 -19.24 15.11
C THR A 364 2.34 -18.57 14.38
N SER A 365 2.20 -18.25 13.10
CA SER A 365 3.20 -17.47 12.34
C SER A 365 3.39 -16.08 12.94
N LEU A 366 2.33 -15.36 13.30
CA LEU A 366 2.43 -14.02 13.87
C LEU A 366 3.00 -14.02 15.31
N VAL A 367 2.71 -15.04 16.13
CA VAL A 367 3.33 -15.19 17.45
C VAL A 367 4.82 -15.51 17.36
N GLU A 368 5.23 -16.35 16.41
CA GLU A 368 6.65 -16.64 16.19
C GLU A 368 7.37 -15.39 15.61
N HIS A 369 6.74 -14.67 14.68
CA HIS A 369 7.28 -13.41 14.17
C HIS A 369 7.44 -12.34 15.27
N LEU A 370 6.50 -12.27 16.21
CA LEU A 370 6.57 -11.42 17.40
C LEU A 370 7.61 -11.87 18.43
N ARG A 371 8.17 -13.08 18.32
CA ARG A 371 9.31 -13.47 19.16
C ARG A 371 10.55 -12.70 18.75
N ASP A 372 10.82 -12.66 17.45
CA ASP A 372 12.09 -12.20 16.87
C ASP A 372 12.09 -10.72 16.45
N HIS A 373 10.95 -10.03 16.50
CA HIS A 373 10.83 -8.64 16.06
C HIS A 373 10.06 -7.79 17.08
N VAL A 374 10.61 -6.62 17.44
CA VAL A 374 9.97 -5.69 18.39
C VAL A 374 8.73 -5.01 17.78
N VAL A 375 8.75 -4.69 16.49
CA VAL A 375 7.64 -4.04 15.77
C VAL A 375 7.20 -4.90 14.59
N THR A 376 5.90 -5.20 14.51
CA THR A 376 5.31 -6.05 13.47
C THR A 376 4.05 -5.41 12.87
N PRO A 377 4.13 -4.90 11.62
CA PRO A 377 2.96 -4.52 10.83
C PRO A 377 2.16 -5.74 10.39
N VAL A 378 0.88 -5.75 10.70
CA VAL A 378 -0.11 -6.75 10.29
C VAL A 378 -0.99 -6.13 9.22
N VAL A 379 -0.68 -6.43 7.96
CA VAL A 379 -1.21 -5.74 6.77
C VAL A 379 -2.21 -6.64 6.04
N GLY A 380 -3.20 -6.07 5.37
CA GLY A 380 -4.09 -6.81 4.47
C GLY A 380 -5.40 -6.09 4.19
N ALA A 381 -6.28 -6.74 3.43
CA ALA A 381 -7.56 -6.19 2.99
C ALA A 381 -8.47 -5.69 4.12
N SER A 382 -9.40 -4.80 3.77
CA SER A 382 -10.58 -4.55 4.60
C SER A 382 -11.37 -5.86 4.81
N GLY A 383 -12.07 -6.00 5.93
CA GLY A 383 -12.86 -7.20 6.23
C GLY A 383 -12.07 -8.49 6.49
N ALA A 384 -10.77 -8.59 6.17
CA ALA A 384 -9.92 -9.78 6.34
C ALA A 384 -9.78 -10.30 7.79
N GLY A 385 -10.28 -9.56 8.79
CA GLY A 385 -10.31 -10.00 10.18
C GLY A 385 -9.05 -9.71 10.99
N LYS A 386 -8.14 -8.83 10.51
CA LYS A 386 -6.89 -8.44 11.19
C LYS A 386 -7.05 -8.18 12.70
N SER A 387 -8.03 -7.36 13.10
CA SER A 387 -8.28 -7.05 14.51
C SER A 387 -8.76 -8.30 15.28
N SER A 388 -9.61 -9.14 14.70
CA SER A 388 -10.03 -10.41 15.31
C SER A 388 -8.84 -11.37 15.47
N LEU A 389 -7.97 -11.48 14.47
CA LEU A 389 -6.76 -12.30 14.50
C LEU A 389 -5.85 -11.87 15.67
N VAL A 390 -5.60 -10.57 15.83
CA VAL A 390 -4.81 -10.05 16.95
C VAL A 390 -5.52 -10.29 18.29
N PHE A 391 -6.73 -9.75 18.48
CA PHE A 391 -7.37 -9.72 19.80
C PHE A 391 -7.92 -11.08 20.27
N ALA A 392 -8.40 -11.94 19.38
CA ALA A 392 -8.97 -13.24 19.73
C ALA A 392 -8.07 -14.44 19.40
N GLY A 393 -6.99 -14.23 18.64
CA GLY A 393 -5.99 -15.25 18.35
C GLY A 393 -4.66 -15.00 19.06
N VAL A 394 -3.94 -13.95 18.66
CA VAL A 394 -2.56 -13.66 19.11
C VAL A 394 -2.47 -13.30 20.59
N LEU A 395 -3.25 -12.34 21.09
CA LEU A 395 -3.12 -11.92 22.50
C LEU A 395 -3.45 -13.05 23.50
N PRO A 396 -4.49 -13.89 23.30
CA PRO A 396 -4.69 -15.11 24.08
C PRO A 396 -3.52 -16.08 24.02
N ARG A 397 -2.89 -16.23 22.85
CA ARG A 397 -1.73 -17.11 22.65
C ARG A 397 -0.49 -16.59 23.36
N LEU A 398 -0.29 -15.27 23.43
CA LEU A 398 0.77 -14.65 24.25
C LEU A 398 0.51 -14.88 25.74
N LEU A 399 -0.74 -14.73 26.23
CA LEU A 399 -1.09 -15.07 27.63
C LEU A 399 -0.82 -16.53 28.00
N GLU A 400 -0.87 -17.48 27.05
CA GLU A 400 -0.45 -18.86 27.30
C GLU A 400 1.06 -18.99 27.58
N GLN A 401 1.88 -18.02 27.18
CA GLN A 401 3.33 -18.02 27.34
C GLN A 401 3.83 -17.30 28.61
N GLY A 402 2.97 -16.53 29.29
CA GLY A 402 3.35 -15.79 30.50
C GLY A 402 2.40 -14.63 30.84
N SER A 403 2.81 -13.81 31.80
CA SER A 403 2.10 -12.63 32.34
C SER A 403 2.08 -11.42 31.39
N TRP A 404 1.77 -11.64 30.10
CA TRP A 404 1.68 -10.57 29.10
C TRP A 404 0.60 -9.55 29.46
N GLN A 405 0.93 -8.27 29.26
CA GLN A 405 0.03 -7.14 29.46
C GLN A 405 -0.19 -6.39 28.15
N PHE A 406 -1.39 -5.82 27.97
CA PHE A 406 -1.82 -5.28 26.67
C PHE A 406 -2.26 -3.83 26.75
N VAL A 407 -1.64 -2.97 25.95
CA VAL A 407 -2.04 -1.57 25.77
C VAL A 407 -2.65 -1.42 24.38
N ARG A 408 -3.98 -1.22 24.30
CA ARG A 408 -4.67 -0.98 23.03
C ARG A 408 -4.83 0.50 22.76
N LEU A 409 -4.41 0.94 21.57
CA LEU A 409 -4.81 2.23 20.99
C LEU A 409 -5.39 2.06 19.59
N ARG A 410 -6.15 3.07 19.19
CA ARG A 410 -6.66 3.28 17.83
C ARG A 410 -6.43 4.77 17.55
N PRO A 411 -5.69 5.17 16.49
CA PRO A 411 -5.08 6.50 16.47
C PRO A 411 -6.09 7.66 16.44
N GLY A 412 -7.12 7.56 15.59
CA GLY A 412 -8.11 8.61 15.42
C GLY A 412 -7.54 9.97 14.99
N GLU A 413 -8.28 11.03 15.32
CA GLU A 413 -8.00 12.43 14.95
C GLU A 413 -6.83 13.05 15.73
N PHE A 414 -6.55 12.52 16.94
CA PHE A 414 -5.51 13.00 17.86
C PHE A 414 -4.55 11.84 18.21
N PRO A 415 -3.72 11.38 17.26
CA PRO A 415 -2.98 10.14 17.40
C PRO A 415 -1.90 10.20 18.49
N LEU A 416 -1.20 11.32 18.60
CA LEU A 416 -0.10 11.52 19.56
C LEU A 416 -0.61 11.64 21.00
N GLN A 417 -1.69 12.38 21.19
CA GLN A 417 -2.38 12.57 22.48
C GLN A 417 -3.05 11.26 22.92
N THR A 418 -3.60 10.47 21.99
CA THR A 418 -4.18 9.15 22.27
C THR A 418 -3.12 8.14 22.68
N LEU A 419 -1.98 8.10 21.97
CA LEU A 419 -0.81 7.29 22.37
C LEU A 419 -0.33 7.66 23.77
N ALA A 420 -0.08 8.95 23.99
CA ALA A 420 0.42 9.45 25.27
C ALA A 420 -0.53 9.09 26.42
N LYS A 421 -1.83 9.35 26.24
CA LYS A 421 -2.87 8.98 27.21
C LYS A 421 -2.87 7.48 27.52
N ARG A 422 -2.81 6.60 26.53
CA ARG A 422 -2.86 5.14 26.75
C ARG A 422 -1.64 4.58 27.47
N VAL A 423 -0.44 5.09 27.16
CA VAL A 423 0.79 4.70 27.85
C VAL A 423 0.80 5.23 29.28
N VAL A 424 0.41 6.50 29.50
CA VAL A 424 0.34 7.10 30.85
C VAL A 424 -0.77 6.49 31.69
N GLU A 425 -1.96 6.17 31.14
CA GLU A 425 -3.01 5.39 31.82
C GLU A 425 -2.51 4.00 32.23
N GLY A 426 -1.76 3.33 31.35
CA GLY A 426 -1.13 2.03 31.64
C GLY A 426 -0.12 2.11 32.79
N GLN A 427 0.69 3.16 32.86
CA GLN A 427 1.61 3.43 33.98
C GLN A 427 0.88 3.85 35.26
N ALA A 428 -0.21 4.62 35.15
CA ALA A 428 -0.92 5.17 36.31
C ALA A 428 -1.83 4.14 37.01
N ALA A 429 -2.35 3.15 36.28
CA ALA A 429 -3.20 2.08 36.82
C ALA A 429 -2.51 1.16 37.85
N VAL A 430 -1.21 1.35 38.10
CA VAL A 430 -0.37 0.51 38.96
C VAL A 430 0.09 1.22 40.24
N ASN A 431 0.06 2.55 40.28
CA ASN A 431 0.48 3.36 41.45
C ASN A 431 -0.47 3.26 42.67
N LEU A 432 -1.41 2.30 42.70
CA LEU A 432 -2.34 2.08 43.80
C LEU A 432 -1.99 0.87 44.69
N GLU A 433 -1.14 -0.07 44.24
CA GLU A 433 -0.80 -1.26 45.06
C GLU A 433 0.29 -1.00 46.11
N GLU A 434 1.00 0.14 46.06
CA GLU A 434 1.99 0.55 47.07
C GLU A 434 1.43 1.52 48.15
N SER A 435 0.12 1.78 48.18
CA SER A 435 -0.51 2.80 49.05
C SER A 435 -1.65 2.30 49.95
N GLU A 436 -1.75 0.99 50.22
CA GLU A 436 -2.67 0.44 51.24
C GLU A 436 -1.97 -0.53 52.20
N THR A 437 -1.06 0.01 53.01
CA THR A 437 -0.68 -0.59 54.32
C THR A 437 -1.10 0.32 55.47
N ASP A 438 -2.40 0.40 55.74
CA ASP A 438 -2.94 0.39 57.11
C ASP A 438 -4.49 0.39 57.15
N ASN A 439 -5.05 -0.29 58.16
CA ASN A 439 -6.44 -0.28 58.63
C ASN A 439 -7.57 -0.93 57.79
N ASP A 440 -7.73 -2.24 58.01
CA ASP A 440 -8.91 -2.90 58.58
C ASP A 440 -10.36 -2.63 58.06
N GLN A 441 -10.96 -3.73 57.59
CA GLN A 441 -12.36 -4.19 57.75
C GLN A 441 -13.52 -3.65 56.87
N VAL A 442 -14.43 -4.61 56.64
CA VAL A 442 -15.78 -4.55 56.02
C VAL A 442 -15.81 -4.34 54.51
N GLY A 443 -16.15 -5.40 53.78
CA GLY A 443 -16.27 -5.38 52.32
C GLY A 443 -17.67 -4.99 51.82
N THR A 444 -17.71 -4.33 50.67
CA THR A 444 -18.76 -4.44 49.64
C THR A 444 -18.24 -3.78 48.35
N GLY A 445 -18.40 -4.44 47.19
CA GLY A 445 -18.23 -3.84 45.86
C GLY A 445 -16.87 -3.19 45.55
N ARG A 446 -15.96 -3.91 44.90
CA ARG A 446 -14.74 -3.33 44.29
C ARG A 446 -15.10 -2.38 43.13
N ALA A 447 -15.39 -1.13 43.45
CA ALA A 447 -15.30 -0.03 42.49
C ALA A 447 -13.83 0.12 42.09
N ARG A 448 -13.52 0.03 40.79
CA ARG A 448 -12.21 0.41 40.27
C ARG A 448 -11.99 1.90 40.56
N VAL A 449 -11.04 2.23 41.43
CA VAL A 449 -10.55 3.59 41.60
C VAL A 449 -9.97 4.03 40.26
N ILE A 450 -10.61 5.00 39.63
CA ILE A 450 -10.11 5.61 38.40
C ILE A 450 -8.98 6.55 38.82
N VAL A 451 -7.73 6.12 38.63
CA VAL A 451 -6.59 7.03 38.79
C VAL A 451 -6.74 8.14 37.76
N SER A 452 -6.96 9.37 38.23
CA SER A 452 -7.01 10.54 37.37
C SER A 452 -5.60 10.90 36.90
N THR A 453 -5.17 10.30 35.78
CA THR A 453 -4.01 10.80 35.02
C THR A 453 -4.19 12.29 34.78
N THR A 454 -3.25 13.13 35.23
CA THR A 454 -3.44 14.57 35.08
C THR A 454 -3.30 14.94 33.60
N PRO A 455 -4.07 15.92 33.09
CA PRO A 455 -3.87 16.44 31.74
C PRO A 455 -2.42 16.91 31.50
N GLN A 456 -1.74 17.36 32.57
CA GLN A 456 -0.33 17.72 32.54
C GLN A 456 0.59 16.53 32.22
N GLN A 457 0.44 15.38 32.90
CA GLN A 457 1.26 14.18 32.62
C GLN A 457 1.12 13.70 31.16
N ILE A 458 -0.06 13.86 30.57
CA ILE A 458 -0.31 13.53 29.16
C ILE A 458 0.39 14.55 28.25
N ALA A 459 0.29 15.85 28.54
CA ALA A 459 0.96 16.91 27.80
C ALA A 459 2.50 16.79 27.86
N ASP A 460 3.06 16.60 29.06
CA ASP A 460 4.51 16.41 29.28
C ASP A 460 5.05 15.23 28.45
N PHE A 461 4.28 14.16 28.32
CA PHE A 461 4.67 13.01 27.51
C PHE A 461 4.48 13.23 25.99
N VAL A 462 3.48 14.01 25.57
CA VAL A 462 3.37 14.49 24.17
C VAL A 462 4.59 15.33 23.79
N ASP A 463 5.04 16.24 24.65
CA ASP A 463 6.21 17.08 24.40
C ASP A 463 7.52 16.26 24.40
N GLN A 464 7.63 15.23 25.25
CA GLN A 464 8.72 14.25 25.18
C GLN A 464 8.72 13.47 23.86
N LEU A 465 7.55 13.07 23.35
CA LEU A 465 7.46 12.39 22.06
C LEU A 465 7.82 13.30 20.88
N ARG A 466 7.44 14.59 20.91
CA ARG A 466 7.85 15.58 19.88
C ARG A 466 9.36 15.80 19.84
N THR A 467 9.99 15.87 21.01
CA THR A 467 11.44 16.16 21.14
C THR A 467 12.32 14.93 20.95
N THR A 468 11.87 13.75 21.42
CA THR A 468 12.61 12.47 21.33
C THR A 468 11.63 11.31 21.07
N PRO A 469 11.17 11.08 19.82
CA PRO A 469 10.14 10.06 19.53
C PRO A 469 10.45 8.65 20.05
N ALA A 470 11.72 8.25 20.04
CA ALA A 470 12.21 6.96 20.56
C ALA A 470 11.93 6.72 22.06
N VAL A 471 11.55 7.75 22.83
CA VAL A 471 11.17 7.64 24.25
C VAL A 471 10.02 6.66 24.48
N LEU A 472 9.20 6.36 23.46
CA LEU A 472 8.13 5.36 23.55
C LEU A 472 8.66 3.99 23.99
N GLY A 473 9.76 3.51 23.39
CA GLY A 473 10.34 2.20 23.73
C GLY A 473 10.80 2.13 25.18
N LEU A 474 11.42 3.21 25.69
CA LEU A 474 11.82 3.33 27.09
C LEU A 474 10.61 3.27 28.05
N ARG A 475 9.50 3.94 27.71
CA ARG A 475 8.28 3.91 28.51
C ARG A 475 7.61 2.53 28.53
N LEU A 476 7.63 1.82 27.40
CA LEU A 476 7.10 0.45 27.31
C LEU A 476 7.98 -0.54 28.09
N GLN A 477 9.30 -0.41 28.05
CA GLN A 477 10.19 -1.23 28.89
C GLN A 477 9.98 -0.95 30.38
N GLN A 478 9.86 0.32 30.79
CA GLN A 478 9.53 0.69 32.18
C GLN A 478 8.19 0.07 32.65
N MET A 479 7.19 0.00 31.77
CA MET A 479 5.93 -0.70 32.06
C MET A 479 6.14 -2.21 32.24
N ALA A 480 6.96 -2.84 31.39
CA ALA A 480 7.25 -4.27 31.46
C ALA A 480 8.03 -4.66 32.72
N ASP A 481 9.05 -3.88 33.08
CA ASP A 481 9.83 -4.06 34.31
C ASP A 481 8.93 -3.94 35.55
N HIS A 482 8.05 -2.94 35.57
CA HIS A 482 7.14 -2.68 36.69
C HIS A 482 6.03 -3.73 36.81
N TRP A 483 5.42 -4.14 35.69
CA TRP A 483 4.44 -5.24 35.65
C TRP A 483 5.04 -6.65 35.80
N ARG A 484 6.38 -6.76 35.85
CA ARG A 484 7.12 -8.03 35.94
C ARG A 484 6.68 -9.02 34.85
N GLY A 485 6.46 -8.50 33.65
CA GLY A 485 5.89 -9.26 32.54
C GLY A 485 5.90 -8.45 31.24
N PRO A 486 5.97 -9.12 30.08
CA PRO A 486 6.13 -8.43 28.80
C PRO A 486 4.90 -7.64 28.36
N VAL A 487 5.12 -6.54 27.64
CA VAL A 487 4.08 -5.58 27.22
C VAL A 487 3.85 -5.63 25.71
N ALA A 488 2.61 -5.79 25.27
CA ALA A 488 2.24 -5.65 23.87
C ALA A 488 1.39 -4.39 23.65
N LEU A 489 1.94 -3.42 22.91
CA LEU A 489 1.25 -2.23 22.41
C LEU A 489 0.56 -2.59 21.09
N VAL A 490 -0.77 -2.49 21.03
CA VAL A 490 -1.56 -2.79 19.83
C VAL A 490 -2.14 -1.51 19.24
N VAL A 491 -1.63 -1.12 18.08
CA VAL A 491 -2.13 -0.02 17.24
C VAL A 491 -3.13 -0.60 16.25
N ASP A 492 -4.43 -0.45 16.54
CA ASP A 492 -5.51 -1.04 15.75
C ASP A 492 -6.10 -0.02 14.75
N GLY A 493 -5.81 -0.19 13.46
CA GLY A 493 -6.30 0.64 12.36
C GLY A 493 -5.42 1.87 12.10
N LEU A 494 -4.14 1.66 11.76
CA LEU A 494 -3.19 2.74 11.47
C LEU A 494 -3.64 3.63 10.29
N GLU A 495 -4.48 3.12 9.37
CA GLU A 495 -5.07 3.92 8.28
C GLU A 495 -5.81 5.20 8.73
N GLU A 496 -6.26 5.29 9.99
CA GLU A 496 -6.91 6.50 10.52
C GLU A 496 -5.95 7.70 10.48
N VAL A 497 -4.65 7.51 10.76
CA VAL A 497 -3.62 8.55 10.70
C VAL A 497 -3.47 9.18 9.30
N PHE A 498 -3.87 8.45 8.25
CA PHE A 498 -3.81 8.89 6.86
C PHE A 498 -5.17 9.32 6.29
N THR A 499 -6.24 9.32 7.09
CA THR A 499 -7.62 9.60 6.63
C THR A 499 -8.38 10.62 7.49
N THR A 500 -8.28 10.55 8.82
CA THR A 500 -8.83 11.56 9.73
C THR A 500 -7.79 12.64 9.96
N GLY A 501 -7.68 13.56 8.99
CA GLY A 501 -6.57 14.51 8.82
C GLY A 501 -5.99 15.11 10.11
N PRO A 502 -4.87 14.55 10.62
CA PRO A 502 -4.10 15.18 11.68
C PRO A 502 -3.24 16.30 11.08
N ASP A 503 -2.62 17.11 11.94
CA ASP A 503 -1.47 17.92 11.51
C ASP A 503 -0.37 17.00 10.92
N ASP A 504 0.31 17.48 9.88
CA ASP A 504 1.39 16.76 9.23
C ASP A 504 2.54 16.49 10.22
N GLU A 505 2.74 17.38 11.21
CA GLU A 505 3.71 17.19 12.29
C GLU A 505 3.28 16.07 13.27
N ASP A 506 2.03 16.07 13.76
CA ASP A 506 1.53 15.05 14.70
C ASP A 506 1.56 13.65 14.06
N ARG A 507 1.24 13.54 12.77
CA ARG A 507 1.42 12.31 11.99
C ARG A 507 2.88 11.87 11.95
N ARG A 508 3.79 12.79 11.63
CA ARG A 508 5.24 12.51 11.52
C ARG A 508 5.78 11.99 12.84
N VAL A 509 5.53 12.69 13.95
CA VAL A 509 6.01 12.33 15.29
C VAL A 509 5.41 10.99 15.76
N PHE A 510 4.11 10.76 15.55
CA PHE A 510 3.46 9.51 15.93
C PHE A 510 4.03 8.29 15.19
N LEU A 511 4.24 8.40 13.87
CA LEU A 511 4.84 7.31 13.08
C LEU A 511 6.32 7.10 13.44
N GLU A 512 7.07 8.17 13.72
CA GLU A 512 8.46 8.11 14.16
C GLU A 512 8.58 7.41 15.53
N ALA A 513 7.69 7.73 16.48
CA ALA A 513 7.68 7.11 17.79
C ALA A 513 7.43 5.59 17.75
N LEU A 514 6.62 5.12 16.79
CA LEU A 514 6.36 3.69 16.58
C LEU A 514 7.49 2.95 15.85
N CYS A 515 8.20 3.63 14.93
CA CYS A 515 9.19 2.99 14.05
C CYS A 515 10.64 3.12 14.56
N SER A 516 10.94 4.14 15.38
CA SER A 516 12.28 4.43 15.89
C SER A 516 12.54 3.87 17.30
N VAL A 517 11.83 2.82 17.69
CA VAL A 517 12.13 2.06 18.93
C VAL A 517 13.32 1.14 18.72
N ASP A 518 13.96 0.73 19.82
CA ASP A 518 15.09 -0.20 19.78
C ASP A 518 14.62 -1.58 19.24
N PRO A 519 15.23 -2.12 18.17
CA PRO A 519 14.80 -3.37 17.57
C PRO A 519 15.26 -4.64 18.31
N ASP A 520 16.03 -4.54 19.41
CA ASP A 520 16.54 -5.71 20.15
C ASP A 520 15.40 -6.65 20.64
N PRO A 521 15.31 -7.90 20.12
CA PRO A 521 14.29 -8.86 20.54
C PRO A 521 14.39 -9.27 22.02
N ALA A 522 15.51 -9.02 22.70
CA ALA A 522 15.66 -9.27 24.13
C ALA A 522 14.82 -8.32 25.01
N LEU A 523 14.31 -7.22 24.45
CA LEU A 523 13.45 -6.27 25.17
C LEU A 523 12.12 -6.91 25.55
N SER A 524 11.53 -6.46 26.66
CA SER A 524 10.29 -7.02 27.22
C SER A 524 9.02 -6.37 26.66
N TYR A 525 9.08 -5.71 25.50
CA TYR A 525 7.90 -5.14 24.85
C TYR A 525 7.82 -5.46 23.36
N ARG A 526 6.60 -5.41 22.81
CA ARG A 526 6.27 -5.62 21.40
C ARG A 526 5.24 -4.61 20.92
N ILE A 527 5.29 -4.24 19.65
CA ILE A 527 4.37 -3.29 19.01
C ILE A 527 3.72 -3.97 17.80
N ILE A 528 2.40 -4.19 17.87
CA ILE A 528 1.60 -4.78 16.81
C ILE A 528 0.82 -3.67 16.12
N ILE A 529 0.97 -3.51 14.80
CA ILE A 529 0.34 -2.41 14.05
C ILE A 529 -0.58 -2.99 12.97
N THR A 530 -1.90 -2.90 13.13
CA THR A 530 -2.82 -3.33 12.07
C THR A 530 -3.02 -2.21 11.04
N LEU A 531 -2.88 -2.55 9.75
CA LEU A 531 -2.91 -1.59 8.64
C LEU A 531 -3.70 -2.17 7.45
N ARG A 532 -4.47 -1.34 6.75
CA ARG A 532 -5.03 -1.68 5.44
C ARG A 532 -3.97 -1.64 4.33
N GLU A 533 -3.98 -2.64 3.46
CA GLU A 533 -3.05 -2.74 2.32
C GLU A 533 -3.06 -1.51 1.40
N ASP A 534 -4.22 -0.87 1.18
CA ASP A 534 -4.36 0.40 0.43
C ASP A 534 -3.45 1.53 0.98
N PHE A 535 -3.09 1.44 2.26
CA PHE A 535 -2.29 2.42 3.00
C PHE A 535 -0.85 1.98 3.21
N LEU A 536 -0.47 0.75 2.80
CA LEU A 536 0.90 0.25 2.91
C LEU A 536 1.88 1.16 2.17
N GLY A 537 1.55 1.62 0.96
CA GLY A 537 2.40 2.56 0.20
C GLY A 537 2.59 3.91 0.91
N LYS A 538 1.57 4.42 1.62
CA LYS A 538 1.67 5.66 2.41
C LYS A 538 2.51 5.48 3.67
N PHE A 539 2.41 4.31 4.32
CA PHE A 539 3.27 3.95 5.44
C PHE A 539 4.72 3.73 4.99
N ALA A 540 4.93 3.10 3.84
CA ALA A 540 6.26 2.82 3.29
C ALA A 540 6.99 4.06 2.75
N ALA A 541 6.26 5.10 2.32
CA ALA A 541 6.83 6.41 2.00
C ALA A 541 7.40 7.14 3.24
N PHE A 542 7.12 6.68 4.46
CA PHE A 542 7.67 7.24 5.68
C PHE A 542 9.05 6.66 5.97
N GLY A 543 10.10 7.50 5.96
CA GLY A 543 11.50 7.05 6.02
C GLY A 543 11.83 6.09 7.17
N ALA A 544 11.32 6.34 8.38
CA ALA A 544 11.57 5.48 9.54
C ALA A 544 10.87 4.10 9.44
N ALA A 545 9.80 3.96 8.64
CA ALA A 545 9.10 2.68 8.48
C ALA A 545 9.95 1.65 7.70
N ARG A 546 10.98 2.07 6.96
CA ARG A 546 11.80 1.21 6.07
C ARG A 546 12.39 -0.02 6.78
N HIS A 547 12.84 0.13 8.03
CA HIS A 547 13.39 -0.96 8.84
C HIS A 547 12.31 -1.85 9.51
N VAL A 548 11.07 -1.37 9.57
CA VAL A 548 9.93 -2.11 10.13
C VAL A 548 9.24 -2.95 9.03
N LEU A 549 9.31 -2.51 7.77
CA LEU A 549 8.73 -3.22 6.62
C LEU A 549 9.36 -4.58 6.32
N SER A 550 10.62 -4.83 6.69
CA SER A 550 11.20 -6.18 6.58
C SER A 550 10.47 -7.22 7.43
N ASN A 551 9.69 -6.74 8.41
CA ASN A 551 9.02 -7.52 9.44
C ASN A 551 7.48 -7.46 9.28
N LEU A 552 7.00 -7.17 8.06
CA LEU A 552 5.57 -7.09 7.76
C LEU A 552 4.97 -8.49 7.58
N VAL A 553 3.77 -8.69 8.14
CA VAL A 553 2.99 -9.92 8.02
C VAL A 553 1.72 -9.61 7.22
N MET A 554 1.58 -10.23 6.06
CA MET A 554 0.36 -10.13 5.22
C MET A 554 -0.70 -11.11 5.71
N VAL A 555 -1.91 -10.62 5.97
CA VAL A 555 -3.08 -11.39 6.38
C VAL A 555 -4.08 -11.43 5.23
N THR A 556 -4.14 -12.57 4.56
CA THR A 556 -5.09 -12.86 3.49
C THR A 556 -6.45 -13.32 4.03
N ILE A 557 -7.42 -13.50 3.14
CA ILE A 557 -8.67 -14.23 3.45
C ILE A 557 -8.30 -15.71 3.73
N PRO A 558 -8.89 -16.38 4.75
CA PRO A 558 -8.57 -17.77 5.05
C PRO A 558 -9.02 -18.68 3.91
N GLN A 559 -8.39 -19.85 3.77
CA GLN A 559 -8.78 -20.83 2.76
C GLN A 559 -10.16 -21.44 3.04
N ALA A 560 -10.78 -22.08 2.05
CA ALA A 560 -12.12 -22.65 2.19
C ALA A 560 -12.26 -23.61 3.39
N ALA A 561 -11.28 -24.48 3.63
CA ALA A 561 -11.26 -25.38 4.79
C ALA A 561 -11.12 -24.64 6.14
N GLU A 562 -10.37 -23.54 6.16
CA GLU A 562 -10.21 -22.69 7.35
C GLU A 562 -11.52 -21.92 7.64
N LEU A 563 -12.19 -21.41 6.59
CA LEU A 563 -13.50 -20.77 6.68
C LEU A 563 -14.60 -21.76 7.13
N GLU A 564 -14.60 -22.99 6.61
CA GLU A 564 -15.55 -24.02 7.02
C GLU A 564 -15.38 -24.33 8.50
N LYS A 565 -14.12 -24.53 8.95
CA LYS A 565 -13.79 -24.71 10.37
C LYS A 565 -14.24 -23.54 11.24
N ALA A 566 -14.10 -22.30 10.76
CA ALA A 566 -14.54 -21.09 11.46
C ALA A 566 -16.08 -20.99 11.63
N VAL A 567 -16.86 -21.71 10.81
CA VAL A 567 -18.32 -21.83 10.93
C VAL A 567 -18.72 -23.07 11.74
N ARG A 568 -18.06 -24.20 11.51
CA ARG A 568 -18.40 -25.52 12.08
C ARG A 568 -17.96 -25.67 13.54
N ALA A 569 -16.68 -25.44 13.84
CA ALA A 569 -16.11 -25.72 15.16
C ALA A 569 -16.73 -24.91 16.33
N PRO A 570 -17.13 -23.63 16.20
CA PRO A 570 -17.81 -22.92 17.29
C PRO A 570 -19.16 -23.52 17.66
N VAL A 571 -19.87 -24.11 16.70
CA VAL A 571 -21.21 -24.70 16.88
C VAL A 571 -21.07 -26.06 17.59
N GLU A 572 -20.13 -26.87 17.12
CA GLU A 572 -19.79 -28.18 17.72
C GLU A 572 -19.24 -28.03 19.15
N THR A 573 -18.43 -27.00 19.42
CA THR A 573 -17.91 -26.69 20.77
C THR A 573 -19.03 -26.42 21.78
N LEU A 574 -20.16 -25.87 21.34
CA LEU A 574 -21.36 -25.65 22.16
C LEU A 574 -22.31 -26.87 22.18
N GLY A 575 -21.94 -27.97 21.52
CA GLY A 575 -22.71 -29.20 21.44
C GLY A 575 -23.91 -29.13 20.48
N TYR A 576 -23.88 -28.23 19.51
CA TYR A 576 -24.83 -28.13 18.40
C TYR A 576 -24.22 -28.72 17.13
N ARG A 577 -25.05 -28.99 16.12
CA ARG A 577 -24.62 -29.37 14.76
C ARG A 577 -25.55 -28.75 13.71
N PHE A 578 -25.18 -28.87 12.45
CA PHE A 578 -26.08 -28.55 11.33
C PHE A 578 -27.00 -29.75 11.05
N ASP A 579 -28.21 -29.53 10.54
CA ASP A 579 -29.08 -30.61 10.05
C ASP A 579 -28.67 -31.12 8.65
N ASP A 580 -28.03 -30.25 7.87
CA ASP A 580 -27.33 -30.53 6.61
C ASP A 580 -25.82 -30.34 6.81
N GLU A 581 -25.05 -31.43 6.73
CA GLU A 581 -23.59 -31.42 6.89
C GLU A 581 -22.86 -30.67 5.76
N GLY A 582 -23.49 -30.48 4.59
CA GLY A 582 -22.92 -29.75 3.46
C GLY A 582 -23.08 -28.23 3.56
N LEU A 583 -23.99 -27.75 4.43
CA LEU A 583 -24.34 -26.33 4.54
C LEU A 583 -23.14 -25.41 4.87
N PRO A 584 -22.23 -25.73 5.81
CA PRO A 584 -21.05 -24.90 6.07
C PRO A 584 -20.17 -24.71 4.82
N GLN A 585 -19.96 -25.76 4.02
CA GLN A 585 -19.17 -25.67 2.79
C GLN A 585 -19.90 -24.87 1.70
N GLU A 586 -21.23 -24.96 1.60
CA GLU A 586 -22.00 -24.11 0.68
C GLU A 586 -21.92 -22.64 1.07
N MET A 587 -22.06 -22.32 2.36
CA MET A 587 -21.91 -20.96 2.89
C MET A 587 -20.55 -20.34 2.54
N VAL A 588 -19.49 -21.15 2.57
CA VAL A 588 -18.13 -20.75 2.19
C VAL A 588 -17.97 -20.64 0.67
N ASN A 589 -18.55 -21.56 -0.10
CA ASN A 589 -18.48 -21.53 -1.56
C ASN A 589 -19.21 -20.32 -2.18
N GLN A 590 -20.27 -19.81 -1.54
CA GLN A 590 -20.98 -18.60 -1.98
C GLN A 590 -20.17 -17.31 -1.87
N ILE A 591 -19.05 -17.31 -1.13
CA ILE A 591 -18.29 -16.09 -0.78
C ILE A 591 -16.80 -16.18 -1.07
N LYS A 592 -16.34 -17.31 -1.64
CA LYS A 592 -14.92 -17.58 -1.90
C LYS A 592 -14.23 -16.52 -2.78
N ASP A 593 -15.01 -15.87 -3.65
CA ASP A 593 -14.56 -14.84 -4.60
C ASP A 593 -15.00 -13.41 -4.18
N GLU A 594 -15.70 -13.26 -3.04
CA GLU A 594 -16.32 -11.99 -2.62
C GLU A 594 -15.40 -11.14 -1.71
N PRO A 595 -15.04 -9.91 -2.10
CA PRO A 595 -14.18 -9.05 -1.28
C PRO A 595 -14.92 -8.59 -0.01
N ASN A 596 -14.26 -8.71 1.15
CA ASN A 596 -14.87 -8.50 2.48
C ASN A 596 -15.95 -9.54 2.87
N ALA A 597 -15.86 -10.78 2.39
CA ALA A 597 -16.78 -11.89 2.70
C ALA A 597 -16.98 -12.21 4.20
N LEU A 598 -15.92 -12.13 5.02
CA LEU A 598 -15.90 -12.66 6.39
C LEU A 598 -17.01 -12.12 7.33
N PRO A 599 -17.30 -10.79 7.41
CA PRO A 599 -18.37 -10.28 8.26
C PRO A 599 -19.77 -10.74 7.80
N LEU A 600 -19.97 -11.04 6.51
CA LEU A 600 -21.25 -11.55 5.99
C LEU A 600 -21.47 -13.01 6.36
N LEU A 601 -20.41 -13.83 6.27
CA LEU A 601 -20.42 -15.20 6.76
C LEU A 601 -20.75 -15.24 8.26
N GLN A 602 -20.02 -14.44 9.05
CA GLN A 602 -20.20 -14.33 10.50
C GLN A 602 -21.60 -13.82 10.87
N TYR A 603 -22.14 -12.89 10.10
CA TYR A 603 -23.51 -12.38 10.26
C TYR A 603 -24.57 -13.44 9.92
N THR A 604 -24.39 -14.18 8.82
CA THR A 604 -25.33 -15.24 8.41
C THR A 604 -25.33 -16.39 9.40
N ALA A 605 -24.15 -16.84 9.83
CA ALA A 605 -23.98 -17.85 10.86
C ALA A 605 -24.60 -17.41 12.21
N HIS A 606 -24.49 -16.13 12.58
CA HIS A 606 -25.21 -15.57 13.73
C HIS A 606 -26.74 -15.65 13.55
N GLN A 607 -27.29 -15.32 12.37
CA GLN A 607 -28.74 -15.45 12.14
C GLN A 607 -29.23 -16.91 12.17
N LEU A 608 -28.43 -17.87 11.69
CA LEU A 608 -28.72 -19.29 11.84
C LEU A 608 -28.73 -19.73 13.31
N TRP A 609 -27.83 -19.19 14.13
CA TRP A 609 -27.82 -19.45 15.57
C TRP A 609 -29.03 -18.86 16.31
N GLU A 610 -29.43 -17.63 16.01
CA GLU A 610 -30.59 -17.00 16.67
C GLU A 610 -31.91 -17.72 16.35
N ARG A 611 -31.99 -18.41 15.20
CA ARG A 611 -33.17 -19.18 14.74
C ARG A 611 -32.96 -20.71 14.81
N ARG A 612 -31.97 -21.17 15.59
CA ARG A 612 -31.66 -22.60 15.80
C ARG A 612 -32.80 -23.35 16.48
N ASP A 613 -32.78 -24.67 16.42
CA ASP A 613 -33.57 -25.57 17.27
C ASP A 613 -32.79 -25.86 18.57
N PRO A 614 -33.15 -25.26 19.72
CA PRO A 614 -32.45 -25.47 20.98
C PRO A 614 -32.76 -26.83 21.64
N GLU A 615 -33.90 -27.46 21.31
CA GLU A 615 -34.28 -28.77 21.87
C GLU A 615 -33.47 -29.89 21.21
N ARG A 616 -33.34 -29.85 19.88
CA ARG A 616 -32.60 -30.83 19.08
C ARG A 616 -31.12 -30.49 18.90
N LYS A 617 -30.73 -29.27 19.31
CA LYS A 617 -29.41 -28.66 19.11
C LYS A 617 -28.97 -28.61 17.64
N LEU A 618 -29.88 -28.16 16.77
CA LEU A 618 -29.67 -28.10 15.32
C LEU A 618 -29.68 -26.65 14.80
N LEU A 619 -28.73 -26.30 13.96
CA LEU A 619 -28.84 -25.18 13.02
C LEU A 619 -29.49 -25.72 11.75
N LEU A 620 -30.52 -25.04 11.24
CA LEU A 620 -31.45 -25.62 10.28
C LEU A 620 -31.29 -25.08 8.86
N ARG A 621 -31.17 -25.97 7.87
CA ARG A 621 -31.02 -25.66 6.44
C ARG A 621 -32.14 -24.77 5.92
N ARG A 622 -33.40 -25.07 6.28
CA ARG A 622 -34.56 -24.26 5.92
C ARG A 622 -34.40 -22.77 6.28
N VAL A 623 -33.71 -22.47 7.39
CA VAL A 623 -33.50 -21.09 7.85
C VAL A 623 -32.47 -20.38 6.96
N TYR A 624 -31.47 -21.11 6.48
CA TYR A 624 -30.50 -20.57 5.52
C TYR A 624 -31.15 -20.25 4.17
N ASP A 625 -32.03 -21.14 3.69
CA ASP A 625 -32.78 -20.93 2.45
C ASP A 625 -33.80 -19.77 2.62
N GLU A 626 -34.47 -19.68 3.78
CA GLU A 626 -35.33 -18.54 4.16
C GLU A 626 -34.57 -17.21 4.22
N LEU A 627 -33.31 -17.21 4.67
CA LEU A 627 -32.44 -16.03 4.67
C LEU A 627 -31.99 -15.62 3.25
N GLY A 628 -32.10 -16.50 2.26
CA GLY A 628 -31.64 -16.26 0.89
C GLY A 628 -30.12 -16.32 0.73
N GLY A 629 -29.46 -17.23 1.46
CA GLY A 629 -28.00 -17.38 1.43
C GLY A 629 -27.24 -16.27 2.16
N VAL A 630 -25.92 -16.21 1.95
CA VAL A 630 -25.03 -15.32 2.74
C VAL A 630 -25.26 -13.83 2.42
N ALA A 631 -25.48 -13.50 1.16
CA ALA A 631 -25.82 -12.12 0.75
C ALA A 631 -27.26 -11.72 1.14
N GLY A 632 -28.20 -12.66 1.04
CA GLY A 632 -29.62 -12.43 1.36
C GLY A 632 -29.85 -12.10 2.84
N ALA A 633 -29.12 -12.75 3.75
CA ALA A 633 -29.35 -12.61 5.19
C ALA A 633 -29.28 -11.17 5.70
N LEU A 634 -28.33 -10.37 5.19
CA LEU A 634 -28.15 -8.97 5.59
C LEU A 634 -29.21 -8.07 4.95
N ALA A 635 -29.51 -8.29 3.66
CA ALA A 635 -30.56 -7.57 2.95
C ALA A 635 -31.94 -7.81 3.58
N GLN A 636 -32.30 -9.06 3.89
CA GLN A 636 -33.57 -9.42 4.52
C GLN A 636 -33.77 -8.75 5.89
N LYS A 637 -32.71 -8.64 6.72
CA LYS A 637 -32.82 -7.88 7.99
C LYS A 637 -33.00 -6.40 7.73
N ALA A 638 -32.26 -5.83 6.78
CA ALA A 638 -32.35 -4.41 6.47
C ALA A 638 -33.75 -4.04 5.92
N ASP A 639 -34.29 -4.84 5.01
CA ASP A 639 -35.66 -4.72 4.50
C ASP A 639 -36.71 -4.99 5.59
N GLY A 640 -36.49 -5.97 6.48
CA GLY A 640 -37.39 -6.25 7.61
C GLY A 640 -37.44 -5.12 8.63
N ILE A 641 -36.32 -4.43 8.89
CA ILE A 641 -36.28 -3.22 9.72
C ILE A 641 -37.02 -2.07 9.02
N LEU A 642 -36.84 -1.87 7.71
CA LEU A 642 -37.61 -0.87 6.96
C LEU A 642 -39.13 -1.18 6.98
N ALA A 643 -39.52 -2.43 6.79
CA ALA A 643 -40.93 -2.86 6.84
C ALA A 643 -41.57 -2.67 8.22
N SER A 644 -40.75 -2.56 9.27
CA SER A 644 -41.19 -2.28 10.65
C SER A 644 -41.33 -0.79 10.98
N PHE A 645 -40.99 0.11 10.05
CA PHE A 645 -41.14 1.55 10.18
C PHE A 645 -42.46 2.04 9.57
N LEU A 646 -43.03 3.12 10.12
CA LEU A 646 -44.14 3.84 9.49
C LEU A 646 -43.68 4.45 8.15
N PRO A 647 -44.58 4.72 7.17
CA PRO A 647 -44.18 5.28 5.88
C PRO A 647 -43.32 6.56 5.98
N ALA A 648 -43.65 7.46 6.90
CA ALA A 648 -42.86 8.67 7.16
C ALA A 648 -41.50 8.40 7.84
N GLU A 649 -41.37 7.29 8.57
CA GLU A 649 -40.10 6.83 9.15
C GLU A 649 -39.21 6.16 8.09
N VAL A 650 -39.80 5.48 7.09
CA VAL A 650 -39.06 4.93 5.93
C VAL A 650 -38.42 6.04 5.10
N ASP A 651 -39.12 7.15 4.83
CA ASP A 651 -38.54 8.31 4.13
C ASP A 651 -37.37 8.95 4.90
N VAL A 652 -37.47 8.97 6.23
CA VAL A 652 -36.39 9.42 7.13
C VAL A 652 -35.22 8.44 7.09
N ALA A 653 -35.46 7.13 7.14
CA ALA A 653 -34.43 6.09 7.02
C ALA A 653 -33.71 6.15 5.66
N LYS A 654 -34.46 6.29 4.54
CA LYS A 654 -33.90 6.51 3.20
C LYS A 654 -32.98 7.72 3.18
N THR A 655 -33.43 8.86 3.71
CA THR A 655 -32.62 10.09 3.71
C THR A 655 -31.37 9.97 4.59
N LEU A 656 -31.48 9.35 5.77
CA LEU A 656 -30.34 9.05 6.66
C LEU A 656 -29.28 8.20 5.96
N LEU A 657 -29.71 7.09 5.34
CA LEU A 657 -28.80 6.13 4.70
C LEU A 657 -28.10 6.75 3.49
N LEU A 658 -28.82 7.51 2.65
CA LEU A 658 -28.23 8.20 1.49
C LEU A 658 -27.25 9.32 1.90
N ARG A 659 -27.47 10.00 3.03
CA ARG A 659 -26.51 10.97 3.59
C ARG A 659 -25.21 10.32 4.10
N LEU A 660 -25.23 9.02 4.41
CA LEU A 660 -24.08 8.25 4.89
C LEU A 660 -23.33 7.51 3.77
N VAL A 661 -23.64 7.82 2.51
CA VAL A 661 -22.95 7.31 1.31
C VAL A 661 -22.26 8.48 0.60
N THR A 662 -20.97 8.32 0.28
CA THR A 662 -20.19 9.30 -0.48
C THR A 662 -20.59 9.28 -1.96
N PRO A 663 -20.31 10.35 -2.74
CA PRO A 663 -20.53 10.33 -4.20
C PRO A 663 -19.76 9.24 -4.96
N ARG A 664 -18.77 8.60 -4.33
CA ARG A 664 -18.01 7.46 -4.85
C ARG A 664 -18.61 6.09 -4.51
N GLY A 665 -19.78 6.05 -3.87
CA GLY A 665 -20.42 4.80 -3.44
C GLY A 665 -19.71 4.13 -2.27
N THR A 666 -19.07 4.91 -1.40
CA THR A 666 -18.44 4.38 -0.16
C THR A 666 -19.14 4.90 1.09
N ARG A 667 -18.88 4.31 2.24
CA ARG A 667 -19.39 4.82 3.52
C ARG A 667 -18.83 6.20 3.90
N ALA A 668 -19.67 7.04 4.49
CA ALA A 668 -19.31 8.31 5.13
C ALA A 668 -19.47 8.24 6.65
N ASN A 669 -18.61 8.95 7.37
CA ASN A 669 -18.61 9.07 8.84
C ASN A 669 -18.88 10.53 9.22
N LEU A 670 -20.08 10.82 9.73
CA LEU A 670 -20.60 12.19 9.89
C LEU A 670 -21.18 12.45 11.29
N PRO A 671 -21.08 13.68 11.85
CA PRO A 671 -21.74 14.05 13.11
C PRO A 671 -23.26 13.78 13.12
N THR A 672 -23.77 13.15 14.18
CA THR A 672 -25.16 12.66 14.26
C THR A 672 -26.18 13.76 14.05
N ASP A 673 -25.95 14.91 14.67
CA ASP A 673 -26.69 16.16 14.51
C ASP A 673 -26.80 16.59 13.04
N ARG A 674 -25.69 16.57 12.28
CA ARG A 674 -25.70 16.86 10.84
C ARG A 674 -26.47 15.83 10.01
N VAL A 675 -26.39 14.54 10.37
CA VAL A 675 -27.10 13.48 9.63
C VAL A 675 -28.61 13.54 9.89
N ILE A 676 -29.06 13.91 11.09
CA ILE A 676 -30.49 14.05 11.43
C ILE A 676 -31.09 15.42 11.09
N ASP A 677 -30.27 16.44 10.79
CA ASP A 677 -30.73 17.80 10.55
C ASP A 677 -31.79 17.90 9.42
N GLY A 678 -32.88 18.62 9.70
CA GLY A 678 -34.03 18.76 8.81
C GLY A 678 -34.93 17.52 8.66
N LEU A 679 -34.66 16.40 9.36
CA LEU A 679 -35.45 15.17 9.22
C LEU A 679 -36.65 15.08 10.18
N GLY A 680 -36.70 15.90 11.22
CA GLY A 680 -37.79 15.97 12.21
C GLY A 680 -37.64 14.95 13.36
N PRO A 681 -38.56 14.97 14.35
CA PRO A 681 -38.40 14.23 15.61
C PRO A 681 -38.41 12.70 15.47
N ALA A 682 -38.90 12.15 14.36
CA ALA A 682 -38.83 10.72 14.07
C ALA A 682 -37.38 10.22 13.83
N SER A 683 -36.45 11.11 13.48
CA SER A 683 -35.07 10.77 13.13
C SER A 683 -34.29 10.12 14.27
N GLU A 684 -34.43 10.60 15.51
CA GLU A 684 -33.78 10.00 16.68
C GLU A 684 -34.21 8.54 16.90
N ARG A 685 -35.52 8.27 16.77
CA ARG A 685 -36.09 6.92 16.87
C ARG A 685 -35.60 6.00 15.76
N VAL A 686 -35.56 6.51 14.52
CA VAL A 686 -35.06 5.76 13.35
C VAL A 686 -33.56 5.46 13.51
N VAL A 687 -32.74 6.44 13.90
CA VAL A 687 -31.31 6.25 14.19
C VAL A 687 -31.12 5.20 15.29
N ALA A 688 -31.82 5.31 16.42
CA ALA A 688 -31.72 4.35 17.51
C ALA A 688 -32.04 2.92 17.06
N ARG A 689 -33.11 2.74 16.28
CA ARG A 689 -33.53 1.45 15.70
C ARG A 689 -32.54 0.90 14.67
N LEU A 690 -31.98 1.74 13.81
CA LEU A 690 -30.97 1.33 12.82
C LEU A 690 -29.62 0.97 13.48
N VAL A 691 -29.26 1.64 14.59
CA VAL A 691 -28.07 1.32 15.40
C VAL A 691 -28.28 0.02 16.19
N GLU A 692 -29.44 -0.15 16.83
CA GLU A 692 -29.83 -1.39 17.52
C GLU A 692 -29.82 -2.59 16.55
N ALA A 693 -30.34 -2.39 15.34
CA ALA A 693 -30.27 -3.37 14.25
C ALA A 693 -28.84 -3.61 13.72
N ARG A 694 -27.84 -2.80 14.10
CA ARG A 694 -26.47 -2.77 13.56
C ARG A 694 -26.39 -2.54 12.06
N LEU A 695 -27.29 -1.72 11.52
CA LEU A 695 -27.20 -1.17 10.16
C LEU A 695 -26.40 0.15 10.18
N LEU A 696 -26.42 0.86 11.31
CA LEU A 696 -25.58 2.01 11.61
C LEU A 696 -24.65 1.73 12.79
N ALA A 697 -23.51 2.42 12.82
CA ALA A 697 -22.56 2.43 13.93
C ALA A 697 -22.44 3.86 14.51
N LEU A 698 -22.56 3.98 15.83
CA LEU A 698 -22.28 5.21 16.57
C LEU A 698 -20.83 5.21 17.06
N ARG A 699 -20.05 6.23 16.69
CA ARG A 699 -18.74 6.54 17.26
C ARG A 699 -18.86 7.73 18.21
N ARG A 700 -18.22 7.67 19.39
CA ARG A 700 -18.13 8.84 20.29
C ARG A 700 -16.84 9.61 19.98
N SER A 701 -16.95 10.90 19.69
CA SER A 701 -15.79 11.79 19.57
C SER A 701 -15.30 12.23 20.97
N PRO A 702 -13.98 12.36 21.22
CA PRO A 702 -13.46 12.92 22.47
C PRO A 702 -13.47 14.46 22.54
N ASP A 703 -13.92 15.15 21.49
CA ASP A 703 -13.81 16.60 21.35
C ASP A 703 -14.80 17.39 22.26
N ARG A 704 -14.56 18.70 22.44
CA ARG A 704 -15.17 19.56 23.48
C ARG A 704 -16.70 19.53 23.58
N ASP A 705 -17.40 19.25 22.49
CA ASP A 705 -18.88 19.25 22.43
C ASP A 705 -19.51 17.86 22.63
N GLY A 706 -18.72 16.77 22.65
CA GLY A 706 -19.18 15.41 22.95
C GLY A 706 -20.14 14.76 21.93
N THR A 707 -20.38 15.39 20.78
CA THR A 707 -21.36 14.95 19.78
C THR A 707 -20.98 13.60 19.16
N PRO A 708 -21.87 12.58 19.15
CA PRO A 708 -21.58 11.30 18.50
C PRO A 708 -21.57 11.43 16.97
N ARG A 709 -20.76 10.63 16.27
CA ARG A 709 -20.76 10.47 14.80
C ARG A 709 -21.44 9.16 14.39
N LEU A 710 -22.08 9.15 13.22
CA LEU A 710 -22.73 8.01 12.57
C LEU A 710 -21.98 7.56 11.32
N GLU A 711 -21.97 6.26 11.09
CA GLU A 711 -21.42 5.58 9.92
C GLU A 711 -22.32 4.38 9.55
N LEU A 712 -22.36 3.95 8.29
CA LEU A 712 -22.94 2.66 7.92
C LEU A 712 -22.11 1.51 8.52
N ALA A 713 -22.77 0.47 9.04
CA ALA A 713 -22.09 -0.60 9.75
C ALA A 713 -21.15 -1.45 8.87
N HIS A 714 -21.47 -1.63 7.58
CA HIS A 714 -20.63 -2.37 6.63
C HIS A 714 -20.79 -1.86 5.19
N GLU A 715 -19.74 -1.98 4.37
CA GLU A 715 -19.73 -1.56 2.95
C GLU A 715 -20.76 -2.34 2.11
N THR A 716 -20.96 -3.62 2.44
CA THR A 716 -21.91 -4.50 1.75
C THR A 716 -23.36 -3.99 1.79
N LEU A 717 -23.72 -3.15 2.76
CA LEU A 717 -25.04 -2.49 2.77
C LEU A 717 -25.23 -1.57 1.55
N ILE A 718 -24.15 -1.05 0.97
CA ILE A 718 -24.18 -0.24 -0.25
C ILE A 718 -24.29 -1.14 -1.48
N GLN A 719 -23.57 -2.26 -1.50
CA GLN A 719 -23.39 -3.11 -2.68
C GLN A 719 -24.48 -4.18 -2.84
N SER A 720 -24.80 -4.95 -1.79
CA SER A 720 -25.65 -6.14 -1.88
C SER A 720 -27.08 -5.93 -1.35
N TRP A 721 -27.33 -4.87 -0.59
CA TRP A 721 -28.69 -4.53 -0.16
C TRP A 721 -29.43 -3.78 -1.28
N ARG A 722 -30.15 -4.56 -2.10
CA ARG A 722 -30.85 -4.09 -3.31
C ARG A 722 -31.67 -2.82 -3.12
N THR A 723 -32.35 -2.65 -1.98
CA THR A 723 -33.17 -1.47 -1.67
C THR A 723 -32.31 -0.20 -1.58
N LEU A 724 -31.22 -0.23 -0.80
CA LEU A 724 -30.29 0.91 -0.69
C LEU A 724 -29.51 1.13 -1.99
N ALA A 725 -29.05 0.07 -2.66
CA ALA A 725 -28.40 0.18 -3.96
C ALA A 725 -29.28 0.87 -5.01
N THR A 726 -30.57 0.52 -5.06
CA THR A 726 -31.56 1.20 -5.92
C THR A 726 -31.72 2.66 -5.54
N TRP A 727 -31.88 2.97 -4.24
CA TRP A 727 -31.98 4.36 -3.78
C TRP A 727 -30.74 5.21 -4.10
N ILE A 728 -29.54 4.63 -4.04
CA ILE A 728 -28.29 5.30 -4.41
C ILE A 728 -28.25 5.57 -5.91
N ALA A 729 -28.62 4.59 -6.74
CA ALA A 729 -28.69 4.76 -8.19
C ALA A 729 -29.69 5.85 -8.59
N ASP A 730 -30.91 5.81 -8.04
CA ASP A 730 -31.96 6.81 -8.26
C ASP A 730 -31.55 8.23 -7.82
N SER A 731 -30.69 8.33 -6.80
CA SER A 731 -30.34 9.60 -6.14
C SER A 731 -28.90 10.07 -6.42
N HIS A 732 -28.14 9.41 -7.30
CA HIS A 732 -26.68 9.60 -7.42
C HIS A 732 -26.27 11.05 -7.71
N GLU A 733 -26.93 11.69 -8.70
CA GLU A 733 -26.70 13.11 -9.02
C GLU A 733 -27.10 14.02 -7.84
N GLY A 734 -28.14 13.64 -7.08
CA GLY A 734 -28.57 14.33 -5.86
C GLY A 734 -27.57 14.24 -4.72
N ILE A 735 -27.01 13.06 -4.46
CA ILE A 735 -25.96 12.83 -3.45
C ILE A 735 -24.72 13.65 -3.77
N LYS A 736 -24.27 13.62 -5.03
CA LYS A 736 -23.14 14.43 -5.52
C LYS A 736 -23.41 15.93 -5.31
N THR A 737 -24.55 16.43 -5.78
CA THR A 737 -24.92 17.84 -5.66
C THR A 737 -25.03 18.28 -4.20
N LEU A 738 -25.61 17.44 -3.32
CA LEU A 738 -25.76 17.75 -1.90
C LEU A 738 -24.40 17.80 -1.18
N ALA A 739 -23.47 16.90 -1.52
CA ALA A 739 -22.11 16.94 -0.98
C ALA A 739 -21.37 18.24 -1.37
N GLU A 740 -21.42 18.62 -2.66
CA GLU A 740 -20.79 19.85 -3.17
C GLU A 740 -21.33 21.11 -2.48
N VAL A 741 -22.65 21.22 -2.28
CA VAL A 741 -23.28 22.38 -1.61
C VAL A 741 -23.06 22.36 -0.09
N ASN A 742 -23.03 21.19 0.56
CA ASN A 742 -22.71 21.09 1.99
C ASN A 742 -21.31 21.64 2.29
N THR A 743 -20.28 21.24 1.51
CA THR A 743 -18.92 21.77 1.69
C THR A 743 -18.86 23.30 1.54
N ALA A 744 -19.62 23.87 0.59
CA ALA A 744 -19.71 25.32 0.43
C ALA A 744 -20.43 26.02 1.59
N ALA A 745 -21.50 25.42 2.13
CA ALA A 745 -22.23 25.94 3.27
C ALA A 745 -21.39 25.91 4.57
N GLU A 746 -20.62 24.84 4.79
CA GLU A 746 -19.69 24.73 5.93
C GLU A 746 -18.55 25.75 5.86
N LEU A 747 -17.98 25.98 4.67
CA LEU A 747 -16.98 27.03 4.45
C LEU A 747 -17.55 28.44 4.67
N TRP A 748 -18.82 28.68 4.33
CA TRP A 748 -19.50 29.96 4.59
C TRP A 748 -19.74 30.19 6.08
N ASP A 749 -20.20 29.16 6.82
CA ASP A 749 -20.47 29.25 8.26
C ASP A 749 -19.17 29.47 9.06
N GLY A 750 -18.13 28.67 8.78
CA GLY A 750 -16.81 28.79 9.40
C GLY A 750 -16.06 30.08 9.08
N ARG A 751 -16.53 30.86 8.09
CA ARG A 751 -16.04 32.21 7.74
C ARG A 751 -17.05 33.30 8.10
N THR A 752 -17.68 33.14 9.28
CA THR A 752 -18.63 34.10 9.88
C THR A 752 -19.75 34.56 8.95
N ARG A 753 -20.22 33.66 8.08
CA ARG A 753 -21.30 33.88 7.11
C ARG A 753 -21.07 35.05 6.15
N ALA A 754 -19.80 35.36 5.85
CA ALA A 754 -19.45 36.55 5.08
C ALA A 754 -20.06 36.53 3.65
N PRO A 755 -20.58 37.67 3.13
CA PRO A 755 -21.39 37.68 1.91
C PRO A 755 -20.67 37.25 0.62
N GLU A 756 -19.34 37.29 0.59
CA GLU A 756 -18.47 36.94 -0.53
C GLU A 756 -18.49 35.45 -0.88
N PHE A 757 -18.67 34.56 0.11
CA PHE A 757 -18.75 33.11 -0.12
C PHE A 757 -20.13 32.66 -0.66
N LEU A 758 -21.13 33.55 -0.69
CA LEU A 758 -22.47 33.27 -1.25
C LEU A 758 -22.43 33.20 -2.78
N TRP A 759 -22.85 32.06 -3.32
CA TRP A 759 -22.88 31.79 -4.76
C TRP A 759 -23.83 32.73 -5.53
N ALA A 760 -23.44 33.13 -6.75
CA ALA A 760 -24.08 34.25 -7.45
C ALA A 760 -24.17 34.11 -8.98
N ASP A 761 -24.63 32.96 -9.49
CA ASP A 761 -24.77 32.75 -10.95
C ASP A 761 -26.02 31.94 -11.37
N LYS A 762 -26.23 31.74 -12.69
CA LYS A 762 -27.27 30.87 -13.27
C LYS A 762 -27.22 29.45 -12.68
N GLY A 763 -26.02 28.90 -12.49
CA GLY A 763 -25.81 27.56 -11.93
C GLY A 763 -26.48 27.34 -10.57
N LEU A 764 -26.63 28.37 -9.72
CA LEU A 764 -27.35 28.25 -8.44
C LEU A 764 -28.82 27.84 -8.64
N SER A 765 -29.49 28.36 -9.67
CA SER A 765 -30.89 28.00 -9.94
C SER A 765 -31.02 26.58 -10.49
N GLU A 766 -30.02 26.10 -11.23
CA GLU A 766 -29.96 24.73 -11.75
C GLU A 766 -29.65 23.73 -10.64
N LEU A 767 -28.66 24.01 -9.79
CA LEU A 767 -28.31 23.15 -8.64
C LEU A 767 -29.48 23.06 -7.65
N MET A 768 -30.21 24.16 -7.41
CA MET A 768 -31.46 24.11 -6.64
C MET A 768 -32.56 23.29 -7.33
N ALA A 769 -32.67 23.33 -8.67
CA ALA A 769 -33.63 22.49 -9.39
C ALA A 769 -33.26 21.00 -9.28
N LYS A 770 -31.97 20.64 -9.40
CA LYS A 770 -31.46 19.27 -9.22
C LYS A 770 -31.66 18.75 -7.79
N LEU A 771 -31.38 19.57 -6.77
CA LEU A 771 -31.64 19.22 -5.37
C LEU A 771 -33.13 19.03 -5.08
N ASN A 772 -34.00 19.89 -5.62
CA ASN A 772 -35.45 19.73 -5.46
C ASN A 772 -35.98 18.50 -6.22
N ALA A 773 -35.39 18.17 -7.39
CA ALA A 773 -35.77 17.01 -8.19
C ALA A 773 -35.32 15.67 -7.57
N SER A 774 -34.20 15.64 -6.83
CA SER A 774 -33.71 14.42 -6.18
C SER A 774 -34.52 14.00 -4.94
N GLY A 775 -35.42 14.85 -4.44
CA GLY A 775 -36.26 14.56 -3.27
C GLY A 775 -35.51 14.45 -1.94
N LEU A 776 -34.19 14.67 -1.92
CA LEU A 776 -33.37 14.63 -0.72
C LEU A 776 -33.70 15.84 0.18
N LYS A 777 -34.03 15.60 1.46
CA LYS A 777 -34.18 16.69 2.43
C LYS A 777 -32.83 17.36 2.65
N ILE A 778 -32.78 18.67 2.45
CA ILE A 778 -31.58 19.50 2.57
C ILE A 778 -31.37 19.90 4.06
N PRO A 779 -30.13 19.81 4.61
CA PRO A 779 -29.83 20.31 5.97
C PRO A 779 -30.15 21.81 6.13
N ALA A 780 -30.46 22.25 7.35
CA ALA A 780 -30.87 23.61 7.67
C ALA A 780 -29.80 24.65 7.30
N LEU A 781 -28.53 24.38 7.61
CA LEU A 781 -27.41 25.27 7.26
C LEU A 781 -27.27 25.42 5.74
N THR A 782 -27.31 24.29 5.02
CA THR A 782 -27.24 24.23 3.56
C THR A 782 -28.42 24.95 2.90
N LEU A 783 -29.62 24.81 3.48
CA LEU A 783 -30.83 25.49 3.06
C LEU A 783 -30.79 27.00 3.37
N GLU A 784 -30.17 27.42 4.48
CA GLU A 784 -29.91 28.84 4.79
C GLU A 784 -28.93 29.45 3.79
N PHE A 785 -27.82 28.77 3.49
CA PHE A 785 -26.83 29.18 2.49
C PHE A 785 -27.45 29.37 1.10
N LEU A 786 -28.24 28.39 0.63
CA LEU A 786 -28.94 28.46 -0.65
C LEU A 786 -29.96 29.61 -0.69
N ASN A 787 -30.80 29.74 0.35
CA ASN A 787 -31.78 30.83 0.44
C ASN A 787 -31.11 32.21 0.48
N THR A 788 -30.01 32.36 1.21
CA THR A 788 -29.28 33.63 1.34
C THR A 788 -28.60 34.01 0.03
N SER A 789 -27.99 33.04 -0.65
CA SER A 789 -27.45 33.17 -2.02
C SER A 789 -28.52 33.58 -3.02
N GLN A 790 -29.71 32.95 -2.99
CA GLN A 790 -30.81 33.27 -3.90
C GLN A 790 -31.46 34.63 -3.61
N ARG A 791 -31.61 35.03 -2.34
CA ARG A 791 -32.06 36.38 -1.93
C ARG A 791 -31.12 37.46 -2.46
N ARG A 792 -29.80 37.25 -2.37
CA ARG A 792 -28.76 38.13 -2.92
C ARG A 792 -28.87 38.25 -4.45
N GLN A 793 -29.07 37.15 -5.16
CA GLN A 793 -29.27 37.15 -6.61
C GLN A 793 -30.55 37.91 -7.02
N ASN A 794 -31.67 37.67 -6.34
CA ASN A 794 -32.94 38.34 -6.61
C ASN A 794 -32.89 39.85 -6.29
N ARG A 795 -32.19 40.26 -5.22
CA ARG A 795 -31.94 41.68 -4.92
C ARG A 795 -31.14 42.36 -6.04
N ARG A 796 -30.05 41.73 -6.53
CA ARG A 796 -29.27 42.23 -7.69
C ARG A 796 -30.13 42.34 -8.97
N ARG A 797 -30.99 41.35 -9.25
CA ARG A 797 -31.92 41.38 -10.40
C ARG A 797 -32.96 42.50 -10.29
N ARG A 798 -33.56 42.72 -9.12
CA ARG A 798 -34.51 43.82 -8.87
C ARG A 798 -33.86 45.19 -9.03
N ILE A 799 -32.67 45.39 -8.47
CA ILE A 799 -31.92 46.66 -8.60
C ILE A 799 -31.57 46.94 -10.06
N ARG A 800 -31.05 45.96 -10.83
CA ARG A 800 -30.79 46.14 -12.28
C ARG A 800 -32.07 46.49 -13.06
N ARG A 801 -33.20 45.83 -12.79
CA ARG A 801 -34.47 46.12 -13.46
C ARG A 801 -35.03 47.51 -13.11
N ALA A 802 -34.86 47.95 -11.86
CA ALA A 802 -35.24 49.31 -11.45
C ALA A 802 -34.41 50.37 -12.20
N ILE A 803 -33.08 50.21 -12.25
CA ILE A 803 -32.17 51.14 -12.95
C ILE A 803 -32.54 51.25 -14.45
N VAL A 804 -32.79 50.12 -15.12
CA VAL A 804 -33.18 50.11 -16.54
C VAL A 804 -34.58 50.71 -16.76
N GLY A 805 -35.54 50.40 -15.88
CA GLY A 805 -36.90 50.96 -15.97
C GLY A 805 -36.93 52.48 -15.83
N THR A 806 -36.24 53.02 -14.82
CA THR A 806 -36.15 54.48 -14.64
C THR A 806 -35.43 55.16 -15.81
N GLY A 807 -34.39 54.53 -16.37
CA GLY A 807 -33.69 55.03 -17.55
C GLY A 807 -34.57 55.17 -18.79
N ILE A 808 -35.42 54.18 -19.08
CA ILE A 808 -36.36 54.21 -20.22
C ILE A 808 -37.39 55.33 -20.05
N THR A 809 -37.94 55.51 -18.85
CA THR A 809 -38.93 56.58 -18.58
C THR A 809 -38.32 57.97 -18.76
N ILE A 810 -37.07 58.18 -18.31
CA ILE A 810 -36.34 59.44 -18.51
C ILE A 810 -36.09 59.69 -20.01
N LEU A 811 -35.73 58.65 -20.78
CA LEU A 811 -35.44 58.78 -22.21
C LEU A 811 -36.66 59.22 -23.04
N ILE A 812 -37.85 58.74 -22.69
CA ILE A 812 -39.12 59.14 -23.32
C ILE A 812 -39.44 60.61 -23.01
N CYS A 813 -39.27 61.04 -21.75
CA CYS A 813 -39.47 62.45 -21.38
C CYS A 813 -38.46 63.39 -22.06
N VAL A 814 -37.21 62.96 -22.22
CA VAL A 814 -36.15 63.73 -22.91
C VAL A 814 -36.47 63.89 -24.40
N ALA A 815 -36.97 62.85 -25.09
CA ALA A 815 -37.32 62.92 -26.51
C ALA A 815 -38.49 63.90 -26.82
N VAL A 816 -39.45 64.00 -25.91
CA VAL A 816 -40.56 64.97 -26.03
C VAL A 816 -40.07 66.40 -25.75
N MET A 817 -39.21 66.59 -24.73
CA MET A 817 -38.60 67.88 -24.41
C MET A 817 -37.68 68.40 -25.53
N SER A 818 -36.82 67.55 -26.11
CA SER A 818 -35.89 67.97 -27.17
C SER A 818 -36.61 68.46 -28.42
N SER A 819 -37.78 67.90 -28.73
CA SER A 819 -38.64 68.33 -29.85
C SER A 819 -39.27 69.72 -29.63
N LEU A 820 -39.44 70.15 -28.38
CA LEU A 820 -39.96 71.48 -28.03
C LEU A 820 -38.83 72.52 -27.88
N ILE A 821 -37.66 72.10 -27.38
CA ILE A 821 -36.51 72.97 -27.13
C ILE A 821 -35.81 73.38 -28.44
N ALA A 822 -35.79 72.52 -29.45
CA ALA A 822 -35.22 72.83 -30.77
C ALA A 822 -35.89 74.02 -31.48
N ALA A 823 -37.13 74.37 -31.11
CA ALA A 823 -37.87 75.51 -31.66
C ALA A 823 -37.57 76.85 -30.97
N PHE A 824 -36.88 76.84 -29.81
CA PHE A 824 -36.72 78.03 -28.96
C PHE A 824 -35.28 78.58 -28.91
N ILE A 825 -34.27 77.74 -29.17
CA ILE A 825 -32.85 78.14 -29.12
C ILE A 825 -32.39 78.72 -30.47
N HIS A 826 -33.01 79.83 -30.89
CA HIS A 826 -32.46 80.68 -31.96
C HIS A 826 -31.99 82.05 -31.47
N GLU A 827 -32.51 82.57 -30.33
CA GLU A 827 -32.43 84.02 -30.10
C GLU A 827 -31.31 84.52 -29.18
N GLN A 828 -31.25 84.14 -27.89
CA GLN A 828 -30.53 84.98 -26.91
C GLN A 828 -29.32 84.34 -26.23
N LYS A 829 -28.14 84.69 -26.77
CA LYS A 829 -26.89 84.79 -26.00
C LYS A 829 -27.00 85.87 -24.93
N THR A 830 -26.92 85.49 -23.67
CA THR A 830 -26.54 86.34 -22.52
C THR A 830 -25.81 85.44 -21.50
N GLU A 831 -24.64 84.91 -21.84
CA GLU A 831 -23.33 85.50 -21.53
C GLU A 831 -23.09 85.83 -20.03
N ALA A 832 -21.92 85.40 -19.54
CA ALA A 832 -21.19 85.88 -18.35
C ALA A 832 -21.40 85.24 -16.95
N GLN A 833 -22.42 84.43 -16.64
CA GLN A 833 -22.53 83.82 -15.29
C GLN A 833 -22.32 82.29 -15.18
N GLN A 834 -22.50 81.50 -16.25
CA GLN A 834 -22.29 80.03 -16.18
C GLN A 834 -20.83 79.57 -16.33
N GLN A 835 -19.91 80.43 -16.78
CA GLN A 835 -18.52 80.03 -17.06
C GLN A 835 -17.66 79.72 -15.83
N ARG A 836 -18.08 80.11 -14.61
CA ARG A 836 -17.34 79.76 -13.38
C ARG A 836 -17.71 78.37 -12.85
N ASP A 837 -19.00 78.07 -12.77
CA ASP A 837 -19.49 76.81 -12.21
C ASP A 837 -19.26 75.61 -13.16
N GLU A 838 -19.27 75.86 -14.47
CA GLU A 838 -18.94 74.84 -15.48
C GLU A 838 -17.45 74.44 -15.41
N ALA A 839 -16.55 75.36 -15.05
CA ALA A 839 -15.12 75.07 -14.91
C ALA A 839 -14.80 74.16 -13.70
N GLU A 840 -15.60 74.24 -12.63
CA GLU A 840 -15.44 73.35 -11.47
C GLU A 840 -16.11 71.99 -11.69
N ARG A 841 -17.30 71.94 -12.32
CA ARG A 841 -17.93 70.65 -12.68
C ARG A 841 -17.22 69.90 -13.78
N GLN A 842 -16.62 70.58 -14.76
CA GLN A 842 -15.75 69.92 -15.72
C GLN A 842 -14.47 69.41 -15.05
N ARG A 843 -13.93 70.11 -14.03
CA ARG A 843 -12.84 69.54 -13.21
C ARG A 843 -13.28 68.30 -12.44
N GLU A 844 -14.41 68.30 -11.73
CA GLU A 844 -14.85 67.14 -10.97
C GLU A 844 -15.28 65.96 -11.86
N ILE A 845 -15.96 66.18 -12.98
CA ILE A 845 -16.37 65.11 -13.89
C ILE A 845 -15.17 64.58 -14.69
N VAL A 846 -14.23 65.43 -15.11
CA VAL A 846 -12.97 64.95 -15.71
C VAL A 846 -12.11 64.25 -14.65
N VAL A 847 -12.14 64.65 -13.38
CA VAL A 847 -11.43 63.95 -12.28
C VAL A 847 -12.13 62.64 -11.88
N GLU A 848 -13.46 62.53 -11.88
CA GLU A 848 -14.13 61.26 -11.57
C GLU A 848 -14.07 60.28 -12.76
N GLN A 849 -14.17 60.78 -14.00
CA GLN A 849 -13.95 59.96 -15.19
C GLN A 849 -12.48 59.62 -15.36
N SER A 850 -11.53 60.52 -15.08
CA SER A 850 -10.10 60.16 -15.04
C SER A 850 -9.82 59.22 -13.89
N LEU A 851 -10.41 59.36 -12.69
CA LEU A 851 -10.23 58.40 -11.60
C LEU A 851 -10.86 57.03 -11.89
N ARG A 852 -11.94 56.93 -12.67
CA ARG A 852 -12.50 55.64 -13.09
C ARG A 852 -11.75 55.01 -14.26
N ILE A 853 -11.33 55.80 -15.24
CA ILE A 853 -10.48 55.34 -16.35
C ILE A 853 -9.09 54.98 -15.81
N ASP A 854 -8.54 55.77 -14.90
CA ASP A 854 -7.32 55.47 -14.16
C ASP A 854 -7.50 54.23 -13.30
N LYS A 855 -8.56 54.08 -12.50
CA LYS A 855 -8.72 52.88 -11.67
C LYS A 855 -8.92 51.61 -12.50
N ALA A 856 -9.48 51.73 -13.71
CA ALA A 856 -9.51 50.63 -14.69
C ALA A 856 -8.19 50.45 -15.47
N ARG A 857 -7.34 51.48 -15.59
CA ARG A 857 -5.99 51.41 -16.20
C ARG A 857 -4.91 50.98 -15.20
N ARG A 858 -5.06 51.29 -13.90
CA ARG A 858 -4.17 50.93 -12.78
C ARG A 858 -4.23 49.43 -12.46
N ASP A 859 -5.26 48.71 -12.91
CA ASP A 859 -5.32 47.23 -12.83
C ASP A 859 -4.76 46.55 -14.10
N LEU A 860 -4.47 47.31 -15.17
CA LEU A 860 -3.88 46.79 -16.41
C LEU A 860 -2.36 46.96 -16.37
N GLY A 861 -1.63 45.87 -16.32
CA GLY A 861 -0.19 45.91 -16.55
C GLY A 861 0.11 46.11 -18.03
N ARG A 862 1.14 46.92 -18.32
CA ARG A 862 1.65 47.15 -19.66
C ARG A 862 3.04 46.57 -19.78
N PHE A 863 3.24 45.65 -20.72
CA PHE A 863 4.52 45.02 -20.99
C PHE A 863 4.76 44.93 -22.51
N ARG A 864 5.99 44.60 -22.90
CA ARG A 864 6.35 44.27 -24.28
C ARG A 864 6.40 42.77 -24.42
N LEU A 865 5.56 42.20 -25.28
CA LEU A 865 5.62 40.79 -25.65
C LEU A 865 6.60 40.65 -26.83
N VAL A 866 7.75 40.01 -26.59
CA VAL A 866 8.84 39.86 -27.55
C VAL A 866 8.85 38.41 -28.05
N LEU A 867 8.23 38.17 -29.20
CA LEU A 867 8.17 36.84 -29.82
C LEU A 867 9.43 36.60 -30.66
N MET A 868 10.22 35.59 -30.28
CA MET A 868 11.48 35.22 -30.93
C MET A 868 11.37 33.83 -31.59
N PRO A 869 11.15 33.74 -32.91
CA PRO A 869 11.06 32.46 -33.57
C PRO A 869 12.44 31.79 -33.69
N PHE A 870 12.48 30.46 -33.59
CA PHE A 870 13.70 29.68 -33.87
C PHE A 870 13.41 28.39 -34.65
N ASP A 871 14.34 28.02 -35.51
CA ASP A 871 14.46 26.68 -36.09
C ASP A 871 15.26 25.77 -35.12
N TRP A 872 15.05 24.47 -35.19
CA TRP A 872 15.72 23.48 -34.32
C TRP A 872 16.47 22.44 -35.14
N ASP A 873 17.72 22.18 -34.78
CA ASP A 873 18.47 21.03 -35.29
C ASP A 873 18.42 19.89 -34.27
N GLY A 874 17.67 18.84 -34.62
CA GLY A 874 17.49 17.64 -33.81
C GLY A 874 18.70 16.70 -33.76
N VAL A 875 19.79 16.99 -34.48
CA VAL A 875 21.06 16.24 -34.39
C VAL A 875 22.05 16.95 -33.47
N SER A 876 22.26 18.26 -33.65
CA SER A 876 23.18 19.03 -32.79
C SER A 876 22.56 19.52 -31.48
N GLN A 877 21.24 19.34 -31.28
CA GLN A 877 20.46 19.87 -30.15
C GLN A 877 20.60 21.40 -30.00
N THR A 878 20.65 22.12 -31.13
CA THR A 878 20.81 23.59 -31.12
C THR A 878 19.63 24.32 -31.78
N LYS A 879 19.33 25.50 -31.23
CA LYS A 879 18.36 26.44 -31.79
C LYS A 879 19.05 27.44 -32.72
N THR A 880 18.42 27.77 -33.84
CA THR A 880 18.86 28.84 -34.76
C THR A 880 17.80 29.92 -34.83
N ALA A 881 18.15 31.16 -34.49
CA ALA A 881 17.19 32.28 -34.49
C ALA A 881 16.67 32.58 -35.91
N VAL A 882 15.35 32.75 -36.04
CA VAL A 882 14.66 33.08 -37.29
C VAL A 882 14.09 34.48 -37.18
N ASN A 883 14.16 35.26 -38.25
CA ASN A 883 13.55 36.59 -38.27
C ASN A 883 12.02 36.47 -38.43
N ALA A 884 11.25 37.05 -37.51
CA ALA A 884 9.79 37.02 -37.50
C ALA A 884 9.13 37.58 -38.79
N THR A 885 9.84 38.40 -39.57
CA THR A 885 9.40 38.83 -40.92
C THR A 885 9.27 37.69 -41.93
N GLN A 886 9.91 36.54 -41.69
CA GLN A 886 9.77 35.33 -42.52
C GLN A 886 8.46 34.57 -42.25
N LEU A 887 7.69 34.94 -41.22
CA LEU A 887 6.47 34.27 -40.77
C LEU A 887 5.26 35.19 -41.01
N PRO A 888 4.70 35.23 -42.25
CA PRO A 888 3.73 36.25 -42.65
C PRO A 888 2.41 36.19 -41.87
N ASP A 889 1.97 34.99 -41.50
CA ASP A 889 0.69 34.74 -40.82
C ASP A 889 0.81 34.74 -39.28
N LEU A 890 1.99 35.06 -38.74
CA LEU A 890 2.29 35.02 -37.31
C LEU A 890 1.26 35.84 -36.52
N SER A 891 0.61 35.20 -35.55
CA SER A 891 -0.40 35.84 -34.71
C SER A 891 -0.46 35.17 -33.34
N TRP A 892 -1.06 35.86 -32.37
CA TRP A 892 -1.19 35.33 -31.02
C TRP A 892 -2.50 35.76 -30.34
N THR A 893 -2.91 34.93 -29.38
CA THR A 893 -4.11 35.09 -28.56
C THR A 893 -3.79 34.70 -27.11
N LEU A 894 -4.27 35.49 -26.14
CA LEU A 894 -4.22 35.12 -24.72
C LEU A 894 -5.54 34.45 -24.31
N TYR A 895 -5.44 33.45 -23.44
CA TYR A 895 -6.56 32.76 -22.82
C TYR A 895 -6.47 32.86 -21.31
N ASP A 896 -7.61 32.92 -20.64
CA ASP A 896 -7.69 32.68 -19.20
C ASP A 896 -7.52 31.16 -18.94
N PRO A 897 -6.79 30.75 -17.89
CA PRO A 897 -6.62 29.34 -17.55
C PRO A 897 -7.88 28.76 -16.89
N LYS A 898 -8.18 27.48 -17.13
CA LYS A 898 -9.32 26.79 -16.50
C LYS A 898 -9.14 26.73 -14.97
N PRO A 899 -10.16 27.04 -14.15
CA PRO A 899 -10.07 26.95 -12.69
C PRO A 899 -9.72 25.56 -12.15
N THR A 900 -10.07 24.50 -12.87
CA THR A 900 -9.84 23.10 -12.46
C THR A 900 -8.50 22.53 -12.90
N VAL A 901 -7.94 23.02 -14.01
CA VAL A 901 -6.67 22.58 -14.58
C VAL A 901 -5.93 23.82 -15.13
N PRO A 902 -5.08 24.48 -14.32
CA PRO A 902 -4.48 25.77 -14.69
C PRO A 902 -3.58 25.77 -15.94
N SER A 903 -3.17 24.60 -16.43
CA SER A 903 -2.42 24.40 -17.68
C SER A 903 -3.29 24.21 -18.93
N GLU A 904 -4.63 24.31 -18.80
CA GLU A 904 -5.56 24.27 -19.93
C GLU A 904 -6.24 25.63 -20.18
N PRO A 905 -6.39 26.05 -21.45
CA PRO A 905 -7.10 27.27 -21.81
C PRO A 905 -8.62 27.14 -21.63
N ASP A 906 -9.25 28.19 -21.10
CA ASP A 906 -10.70 28.32 -20.99
C ASP A 906 -11.25 29.22 -22.11
N LEU A 907 -11.42 30.53 -21.85
CA LEU A 907 -11.92 31.50 -22.81
C LEU A 907 -10.80 32.44 -23.31
N PRO A 908 -10.83 32.87 -24.59
CA PRO A 908 -9.91 33.87 -25.11
C PRO A 908 -10.20 35.25 -24.52
N VAL A 909 -9.15 35.99 -24.17
CA VAL A 909 -9.24 37.37 -23.69
C VAL A 909 -9.68 38.28 -24.83
N SER A 910 -10.76 39.05 -24.65
CA SER A 910 -11.29 39.95 -25.70
C SER A 910 -10.26 40.98 -26.18
N ASN A 911 -10.19 41.18 -27.49
CA ASN A 911 -9.35 42.20 -28.12
C ASN A 911 -9.64 43.62 -27.61
N ASP A 912 -10.87 43.91 -27.17
CA ASP A 912 -11.22 45.23 -26.59
C ASP A 912 -10.48 45.54 -25.28
N ARG A 913 -9.82 44.53 -24.69
CA ARG A 913 -8.99 44.63 -23.48
C ARG A 913 -7.50 44.61 -23.78
N ILE A 914 -7.08 44.63 -25.05
CA ILE A 914 -5.68 44.47 -25.50
C ILE A 914 -5.29 45.56 -26.51
N THR A 915 -4.58 46.60 -26.06
CA THR A 915 -4.07 47.66 -26.94
C THR A 915 -2.82 47.21 -27.70
N ARG A 916 -2.98 46.70 -28.92
CA ARG A 916 -1.85 46.27 -29.77
C ARG A 916 -1.22 47.46 -30.50
N ARG A 917 0.04 47.77 -30.20
CA ARG A 917 0.92 48.57 -31.08
C ARG A 917 2.09 47.70 -31.54
N GLN A 918 2.06 47.33 -32.82
CA GLN A 918 3.09 46.52 -33.46
C GLN A 918 4.32 47.38 -33.76
N GLN A 919 5.49 46.96 -33.30
CA GLN A 919 6.75 47.64 -33.55
C GLN A 919 7.81 46.57 -33.88
N GLN A 920 8.25 46.50 -35.15
CA GLN A 920 9.31 45.56 -35.51
C GLN A 920 10.65 46.06 -34.98
N HIS A 921 11.40 45.18 -34.31
CA HIS A 921 12.72 45.48 -33.78
C HIS A 921 13.64 44.26 -33.94
N GLY A 922 14.57 44.34 -34.91
CA GLY A 922 15.48 43.24 -35.22
C GLY A 922 14.76 41.96 -35.71
N PRO A 923 15.22 40.76 -35.32
CA PRO A 923 14.61 39.50 -35.73
C PRO A 923 13.32 39.15 -34.95
N ALA A 924 12.98 39.88 -33.89
CA ALA A 924 11.82 39.59 -33.05
C ALA A 924 10.58 40.39 -33.47
N ARG A 925 9.40 39.83 -33.20
CA ARG A 925 8.14 40.57 -33.25
C ARG A 925 7.86 41.13 -31.85
N VAL A 926 7.83 42.45 -31.72
CA VAL A 926 7.46 43.13 -30.47
C VAL A 926 6.06 43.70 -30.60
N ASP A 927 5.14 43.22 -29.78
CA ASP A 927 3.81 43.78 -29.61
C ASP A 927 3.70 44.36 -28.19
N TRP A 928 3.26 45.62 -28.08
CA TRP A 928 2.81 46.15 -26.80
C TRP A 928 1.51 45.48 -26.37
N VAL A 929 1.45 45.06 -25.11
CA VAL A 929 0.29 44.39 -24.51
C VAL A 929 -0.10 45.10 -23.23
N GLU A 930 -1.38 45.47 -23.15
CA GLU A 930 -2.04 45.95 -21.94
C GLU A 930 -3.08 44.89 -21.57
N THR A 931 -3.04 44.37 -20.34
CA THR A 931 -4.02 43.37 -19.84
C THR A 931 -4.01 43.33 -18.32
N ALA A 932 -5.06 42.79 -17.70
CA ALA A 932 -5.09 42.61 -16.25
C ALA A 932 -4.01 41.61 -15.81
N ALA A 933 -3.47 41.80 -14.61
CA ALA A 933 -2.46 40.92 -14.03
C ALA A 933 -2.94 39.46 -13.85
N GLY A 934 -1.99 38.57 -13.56
CA GLY A 934 -2.24 37.16 -13.20
C GLY A 934 -1.91 36.16 -14.31
N PRO A 935 -2.18 34.85 -14.08
CA PRO A 935 -1.80 33.78 -15.00
C PRO A 935 -2.58 33.82 -16.32
N ARG A 936 -1.92 33.56 -17.45
CA ARG A 936 -2.54 33.47 -18.78
C ARG A 936 -1.90 32.37 -19.60
N ILE A 937 -2.64 31.84 -20.56
CA ILE A 937 -2.11 30.91 -21.56
C ILE A 937 -1.96 31.66 -22.89
N LEU A 938 -0.73 31.76 -23.38
CA LEU A 938 -0.39 32.35 -24.67
C LEU A 938 -0.45 31.27 -25.75
N ARG A 939 -1.24 31.52 -26.79
CA ARG A 939 -1.30 30.72 -28.01
C ARG A 939 -0.65 31.50 -29.15
N ILE A 940 0.25 30.85 -29.89
CA ILE A 940 0.93 31.43 -31.07
C ILE A 940 0.57 30.59 -32.32
N ASP A 941 -0.08 31.23 -33.28
CA ASP A 941 -0.48 30.68 -34.58
C ASP A 941 0.40 31.27 -35.72
N GLY A 942 0.38 30.65 -36.90
CA GLY A 942 1.11 31.19 -38.07
C GLY A 942 2.64 31.12 -37.94
N ARG A 943 3.15 30.08 -37.27
CA ARG A 943 4.59 29.86 -36.99
C ARG A 943 5.43 29.40 -38.20
N GLY A 944 4.83 29.38 -39.39
CA GLY A 944 5.43 28.85 -40.61
C GLY A 944 5.84 29.94 -41.59
N ARG A 945 6.83 29.63 -42.43
CA ARG A 945 7.12 30.42 -43.64
C ARG A 945 5.98 30.24 -44.66
N ALA A 946 5.98 31.04 -45.72
CA ALA A 946 4.95 30.96 -46.76
C ALA A 946 4.81 29.53 -47.33
N GLY A 947 3.65 28.91 -47.12
CA GLY A 947 3.36 27.53 -47.54
C GLY A 947 3.66 26.44 -46.50
N GLU A 948 4.33 26.77 -45.39
CA GLU A 948 4.51 25.85 -44.25
C GLU A 948 3.30 25.93 -43.31
N THR A 949 2.85 24.78 -42.80
CA THR A 949 1.77 24.71 -41.80
C THR A 949 2.13 23.76 -40.66
N CYS A 950 1.72 24.12 -39.45
CA CYS A 950 1.89 23.34 -38.22
C CYS A 950 0.88 23.81 -37.17
N SER A 951 0.65 23.01 -36.13
CA SER A 951 -0.25 23.35 -35.02
C SER A 951 0.24 24.58 -34.23
N PRO A 952 -0.62 25.31 -33.51
CA PRO A 952 -0.17 26.41 -32.65
C PRO A 952 0.72 25.95 -31.50
N THR A 953 1.63 26.83 -31.09
CA THR A 953 2.39 26.71 -29.83
C THR A 953 1.53 27.23 -28.68
N TRP A 954 1.54 26.55 -27.53
CA TRP A 954 0.87 27.00 -26.31
C TRP A 954 1.87 27.12 -25.16
N ILE A 955 1.78 28.22 -24.39
CA ILE A 955 2.70 28.55 -23.30
C ILE A 955 1.88 29.03 -22.09
N SER A 956 2.04 28.35 -20.96
CA SER A 956 1.38 28.71 -19.70
C SER A 956 2.22 29.73 -18.94
N LEU A 957 1.84 31.02 -19.00
CA LEU A 957 2.53 32.09 -18.31
C LEU A 957 2.04 32.14 -16.86
N ARG A 958 2.96 31.90 -15.90
CA ARG A 958 2.68 31.82 -14.45
C ARG A 958 2.07 33.12 -13.94
N TRP A 959 2.56 34.26 -14.42
CA TRP A 959 2.09 35.57 -14.01
C TRP A 959 2.40 36.63 -15.07
N LEU A 960 1.39 37.39 -15.52
CA LEU A 960 1.61 38.66 -16.20
C LEU A 960 1.69 39.80 -15.18
N PRO A 961 2.66 40.73 -15.32
CA PRO A 961 2.82 41.85 -14.39
C PRO A 961 1.56 42.74 -14.40
N GLY A 962 1.25 43.33 -13.24
CA GLY A 962 0.27 44.41 -13.12
C GLY A 962 0.94 45.77 -13.28
N TYR A 963 0.16 46.85 -13.09
CA TYR A 963 0.70 48.20 -13.03
C TYR A 963 1.58 48.34 -11.77
N ALA A 964 2.90 48.41 -11.94
CA ALA A 964 3.86 48.54 -10.85
C ALA A 964 4.27 50.01 -10.65
N GLU A 965 4.45 50.39 -9.38
CA GLU A 965 4.68 51.76 -8.94
C GLU A 965 6.13 52.21 -9.21
N SER A 966 6.36 52.97 -10.29
CA SER A 966 7.43 53.98 -10.43
C SER A 966 7.41 54.53 -11.87
N GLU A 967 7.53 55.86 -12.05
CA GLU A 967 7.74 56.46 -13.38
C GLU A 967 9.14 56.15 -13.95
N ASP A 968 10.06 55.61 -13.13
CA ASP A 968 11.41 55.16 -13.48
C ASP A 968 11.56 53.62 -13.56
N ALA A 969 10.47 52.83 -13.49
CA ALA A 969 10.57 51.37 -13.62
C ALA A 969 10.89 50.95 -15.06
N GLU A 970 11.92 50.11 -15.25
CA GLU A 970 12.26 49.54 -16.55
C GLU A 970 11.07 48.79 -17.16
N VAL A 971 10.79 49.05 -18.45
CA VAL A 971 9.65 48.44 -19.15
C VAL A 971 9.86 46.94 -19.26
N THR A 972 9.11 46.18 -18.45
CA THR A 972 9.15 44.71 -18.43
C THR A 972 8.93 44.14 -19.84
N GLU A 973 9.93 43.40 -20.33
CA GLU A 973 9.84 42.60 -21.54
C GLU A 973 9.52 41.15 -21.14
N ILE A 974 8.47 40.59 -21.74
CA ILE A 974 8.21 39.15 -21.68
C ILE A 974 8.76 38.57 -22.98
N VAL A 975 9.97 38.05 -22.89
CA VAL A 975 10.66 37.41 -24.00
C VAL A 975 10.19 35.97 -24.13
N VAL A 976 9.69 35.63 -25.32
CA VAL A 976 9.11 34.32 -25.64
C VAL A 976 9.84 33.76 -26.85
N PRO A 977 10.94 33.02 -26.67
CA PRO A 977 11.37 32.05 -27.67
C PRO A 977 10.22 31.10 -28.02
N PHE A 978 10.03 30.82 -29.31
CA PHE A 978 9.06 29.82 -29.76
C PHE A 978 9.54 29.10 -31.04
N PRO A 979 9.26 27.80 -31.19
CA PRO A 979 9.67 27.06 -32.37
C PRO A 979 8.88 27.49 -33.61
N THR A 980 9.50 27.45 -34.80
CA THR A 980 8.83 27.56 -36.11
C THR A 980 8.13 26.26 -36.51
N CYS A 981 7.44 26.23 -37.65
CA CYS A 981 7.00 24.97 -38.25
C CYS A 981 8.16 24.04 -38.61
N ALA A 982 9.29 24.57 -39.09
CA ALA A 982 10.48 23.74 -39.36
C ALA A 982 11.01 23.08 -38.07
N ALA A 983 11.04 23.81 -36.95
CA ALA A 983 11.37 23.25 -35.64
C ALA A 983 10.36 22.20 -35.15
N THR A 984 9.06 22.37 -35.42
CA THR A 984 8.05 21.34 -35.12
C THR A 984 8.29 20.05 -35.89
N TRP A 985 8.59 20.12 -37.18
CA TRP A 985 8.80 18.94 -38.03
C TRP A 985 10.21 18.34 -37.91
N ALA A 986 11.17 19.05 -37.31
CA ALA A 986 12.53 18.58 -37.07
C ALA A 986 12.53 17.27 -36.26
N GLY A 987 13.25 16.27 -36.76
CA GLY A 987 13.39 14.97 -36.09
C GLY A 987 12.13 14.09 -36.06
N MET A 988 11.04 14.45 -36.76
CA MET A 988 9.83 13.60 -36.82
C MET A 988 9.89 12.56 -37.95
N VAL A 989 9.37 11.36 -37.70
CA VAL A 989 9.13 10.33 -38.71
C VAL A 989 7.64 10.22 -39.04
N LYS A 990 7.32 9.92 -40.30
CA LYS A 990 5.94 9.80 -40.79
C LYS A 990 5.47 8.34 -40.70
N VAL A 991 4.40 8.10 -39.95
CA VAL A 991 3.74 6.80 -39.84
C VAL A 991 2.46 6.82 -40.70
N PRO A 992 2.33 5.92 -41.68
CA PRO A 992 1.16 5.89 -42.56
C PRO A 992 -0.12 5.52 -41.80
N GLY A 993 -1.24 6.12 -42.20
CA GLY A 993 -2.57 5.76 -41.70
C GLY A 993 -3.03 4.36 -42.12
N GLY A 994 -4.20 3.96 -41.64
CA GLY A 994 -4.81 2.66 -41.89
C GLY A 994 -4.96 1.80 -40.62
N PRO A 995 -5.45 0.57 -40.77
CA PRO A 995 -5.92 -0.24 -39.66
C PRO A 995 -4.81 -0.68 -38.73
N VAL A 996 -5.12 -0.77 -37.44
CA VAL A 996 -4.30 -1.34 -36.39
C VAL A 996 -5.23 -2.11 -35.46
N TRP A 997 -4.85 -3.32 -35.05
CA TRP A 997 -5.56 -3.97 -33.94
C TRP A 997 -4.98 -3.51 -32.61
N SER A 998 -5.85 -3.18 -31.66
CA SER A 998 -5.51 -2.95 -30.26
C SER A 998 -6.20 -4.01 -29.40
N ARG A 999 -5.60 -4.37 -28.26
CA ARG A 999 -6.21 -5.31 -27.31
C ARG A 999 -7.55 -4.77 -26.79
N LEU A 1000 -8.55 -5.64 -26.69
CA LEU A 1000 -9.74 -5.40 -25.87
C LEU A 1000 -9.41 -5.89 -24.46
N VAL A 1001 -9.24 -4.96 -23.52
CA VAL A 1001 -9.22 -5.32 -22.10
C VAL A 1001 -10.67 -5.33 -21.62
N GLN A 1002 -11.30 -6.51 -21.64
CA GLN A 1002 -12.52 -6.74 -20.88
C GLN A 1002 -12.15 -6.88 -19.40
N PRO A 1003 -12.86 -6.24 -18.45
CA PRO A 1003 -12.50 -6.26 -17.02
C PRO A 1003 -12.48 -7.64 -16.36
N GLU A 1004 -13.12 -8.64 -17.00
CA GLU A 1004 -13.61 -9.84 -16.33
C GLU A 1004 -12.96 -11.18 -16.76
N ASN A 1005 -11.87 -11.15 -17.55
CA ASN A 1005 -11.36 -12.37 -18.23
C ASN A 1005 -9.82 -12.55 -18.29
N VAL A 1006 -9.05 -12.08 -17.31
CA VAL A 1006 -7.58 -12.31 -17.30
C VAL A 1006 -6.98 -12.64 -15.93
N ALA A 1007 -7.74 -13.30 -15.06
CA ALA A 1007 -7.18 -13.97 -13.88
C ALA A 1007 -6.41 -15.26 -14.26
N ASP A 1008 -6.80 -15.91 -15.35
CA ASP A 1008 -6.13 -17.09 -15.89
C ASP A 1008 -5.07 -16.71 -16.93
N GLY A 1009 -3.82 -17.13 -16.72
CA GLY A 1009 -2.67 -16.91 -17.61
C GLY A 1009 -2.72 -17.65 -18.96
N GLY A 1010 -3.91 -17.91 -19.48
CA GLY A 1010 -4.18 -18.53 -20.78
C GLY A 1010 -5.45 -18.00 -21.47
N GLY A 1011 -6.01 -16.87 -21.02
CA GLY A 1011 -7.22 -16.28 -21.60
C GLY A 1011 -7.06 -15.85 -23.06
N ASN A 1012 -8.07 -16.15 -23.89
CA ASN A 1012 -8.14 -15.69 -25.28
C ASN A 1012 -8.13 -14.15 -25.32
N VAL A 1013 -7.09 -13.57 -25.91
CA VAL A 1013 -6.99 -12.12 -26.08
C VAL A 1013 -7.93 -11.69 -27.23
N GLU A 1014 -8.98 -10.94 -26.91
CA GLU A 1014 -9.78 -10.27 -27.93
C GLU A 1014 -9.06 -9.04 -28.49
N PHE A 1015 -9.25 -8.80 -29.79
CA PHE A 1015 -8.63 -7.70 -30.52
C PHE A 1015 -9.70 -6.84 -31.19
N GLN A 1016 -9.62 -5.52 -30.97
CA GLN A 1016 -10.43 -4.54 -31.66
C GLN A 1016 -9.64 -3.92 -32.81
N LYS A 1017 -10.18 -4.02 -34.03
CA LYS A 1017 -9.66 -3.24 -35.17
C LYS A 1017 -10.01 -1.77 -34.98
N ARG A 1018 -9.00 -0.90 -34.95
CA ARG A 1018 -9.12 0.56 -34.94
C ARG A 1018 -8.50 1.13 -36.22
N GLU A 1019 -9.09 2.18 -36.79
CA GLU A 1019 -8.47 2.93 -37.87
C GLU A 1019 -7.65 4.08 -37.28
N VAL A 1020 -6.40 4.22 -37.69
CA VAL A 1020 -5.50 5.30 -37.25
C VAL A 1020 -5.20 6.18 -38.46
N GLU A 1021 -5.37 7.49 -38.33
CA GLU A 1021 -4.98 8.44 -39.39
C GLU A 1021 -3.46 8.42 -39.63
N THR A 1022 -3.00 9.04 -40.73
CA THR A 1022 -1.56 9.30 -40.87
C THR A 1022 -1.12 10.26 -39.77
N PHE A 1023 0.02 9.99 -39.14
CA PHE A 1023 0.57 10.86 -38.10
C PHE A 1023 2.09 10.92 -38.22
N TRP A 1024 2.68 11.89 -37.55
CA TRP A 1024 4.11 12.00 -37.35
C TRP A 1024 4.40 11.78 -35.87
N ILE A 1025 5.55 11.20 -35.57
CA ILE A 1025 6.02 11.00 -34.20
C ILE A 1025 7.51 11.30 -34.14
N ASP A 1026 8.01 11.76 -33.00
CA ASP A 1026 9.43 12.04 -32.84
C ASP A 1026 10.24 10.75 -33.03
N LYS A 1027 11.34 10.88 -33.80
CA LYS A 1027 12.23 9.77 -34.13
C LYS A 1027 12.81 9.17 -32.85
N THR A 1028 13.19 10.01 -31.91
CA THR A 1028 13.68 9.65 -30.57
C THR A 1028 12.71 10.15 -29.51
N GLU A 1029 12.98 9.77 -28.27
CA GLU A 1029 12.47 10.41 -27.07
C GLU A 1029 12.89 11.88 -27.02
N VAL A 1030 12.14 12.69 -26.26
CA VAL A 1030 12.51 14.08 -25.97
C VAL A 1030 13.83 14.08 -25.20
N THR A 1031 14.74 14.93 -25.64
CA THR A 1031 16.11 15.04 -25.10
C THR A 1031 16.21 16.15 -24.05
N ASN A 1032 17.20 16.05 -23.16
CA ASN A 1032 17.55 17.13 -22.25
C ASN A 1032 17.88 18.44 -22.98
N GLY A 1033 18.51 18.38 -24.16
CA GLY A 1033 18.81 19.57 -24.98
C GLY A 1033 17.54 20.27 -25.51
N SER A 1034 16.59 19.52 -26.06
CA SER A 1034 15.31 20.09 -26.51
C SER A 1034 14.44 20.56 -25.34
N TYR A 1035 14.49 19.88 -24.19
CA TYR A 1035 13.83 20.32 -22.95
C TYR A 1035 14.46 21.59 -22.37
N ALA A 1036 15.77 21.78 -22.46
CA ALA A 1036 16.43 23.01 -22.05
C ALA A 1036 15.93 24.24 -22.83
N ALA A 1037 15.68 24.10 -24.13
CA ALA A 1037 15.09 25.17 -24.96
C ALA A 1037 13.61 25.50 -24.63
N PHE A 1038 12.94 24.67 -23.82
CA PHE A 1038 11.67 24.99 -23.18
C PHE A 1038 11.89 25.62 -21.79
N ALA A 1039 12.84 25.08 -21.00
CA ALA A 1039 13.21 25.60 -19.68
C ALA A 1039 13.82 27.02 -19.70
N GLU A 1040 14.26 27.54 -20.85
CA GLU A 1040 14.55 28.98 -21.02
C GLU A 1040 13.36 29.89 -20.65
N LEU A 1041 12.14 29.36 -20.66
CA LEU A 1041 10.93 30.04 -20.22
C LEU A 1041 10.65 29.86 -18.71
N GLU A 1042 11.58 29.35 -17.90
CA GLU A 1042 11.37 29.09 -16.47
C GLU A 1042 10.90 30.34 -15.71
N GLU A 1043 11.49 31.51 -15.96
CA GLU A 1043 11.08 32.78 -15.32
C GLU A 1043 9.62 33.15 -15.64
N ASN A 1044 9.16 32.84 -16.85
CA ASN A 1044 7.83 33.19 -17.34
C ASN A 1044 6.76 32.13 -17.02
N THR A 1045 7.13 30.85 -16.96
CA THR A 1045 6.22 29.70 -16.89
C THR A 1045 6.31 28.94 -15.58
N GLY A 1046 7.48 28.97 -14.94
CA GLY A 1046 7.79 28.20 -13.74
C GLY A 1046 8.16 26.74 -13.99
N TYR A 1047 8.34 26.32 -15.25
CA TYR A 1047 8.87 25.00 -15.61
C TYR A 1047 10.37 25.10 -15.89
N GLY A 1048 11.18 24.69 -14.92
CA GLY A 1048 12.63 24.63 -15.04
C GLY A 1048 13.14 23.30 -15.59
N LEU A 1049 14.47 23.13 -15.58
CA LEU A 1049 15.10 21.85 -15.88
C LEU A 1049 14.73 20.78 -14.84
N PRO A 1050 14.49 19.51 -15.24
CA PRO A 1050 14.21 18.43 -14.30
C PRO A 1050 15.39 18.19 -13.36
N LYS A 1051 15.11 18.10 -12.05
CA LYS A 1051 16.13 17.87 -11.03
C LYS A 1051 16.41 16.38 -10.88
N LEU A 1052 17.32 15.87 -11.69
CA LEU A 1052 17.82 14.49 -11.56
C LEU A 1052 18.47 14.28 -10.17
N PRO A 1053 18.26 13.11 -9.54
CA PRO A 1053 18.73 12.85 -8.18
C PRO A 1053 20.27 12.74 -8.10
N GLU A 1054 20.87 13.26 -7.03
CA GLU A 1054 22.31 13.16 -6.74
C GLU A 1054 22.70 11.76 -6.24
N ILE A 1055 22.57 10.75 -7.10
CA ILE A 1055 22.98 9.36 -6.86
C ILE A 1055 23.97 8.90 -7.94
N ASP A 1056 24.95 8.06 -7.57
CA ASP A 1056 26.08 7.71 -8.44
C ASP A 1056 25.65 7.05 -9.77
N GLU A 1057 24.50 6.36 -9.78
CA GLU A 1057 23.92 5.66 -10.95
C GLU A 1057 23.53 6.60 -12.12
N TYR A 1058 23.29 7.90 -11.83
CA TYR A 1058 22.91 8.93 -12.81
C TYR A 1058 24.05 9.88 -13.16
N ARG A 1059 25.26 9.66 -12.60
CA ARG A 1059 26.41 10.55 -12.77
C ARG A 1059 26.97 10.48 -14.20
N GLY A 1060 26.40 11.29 -15.10
CA GLY A 1060 26.78 11.37 -16.51
C GLY A 1060 25.59 11.51 -17.48
N THR A 1061 24.36 11.25 -17.02
CA THR A 1061 23.16 11.21 -17.87
C THR A 1061 22.56 12.59 -18.20
N ASN A 1062 23.20 13.68 -17.78
CA ASN A 1062 22.69 15.06 -17.93
C ASN A 1062 23.09 15.71 -19.28
N GLY A 1063 23.68 14.94 -20.20
CA GLY A 1063 24.09 15.47 -21.52
C GLY A 1063 22.90 15.86 -22.41
N PRO A 1064 23.10 16.74 -23.40
CA PRO A 1064 22.01 17.25 -24.24
C PRO A 1064 21.34 16.16 -25.09
N ASP A 1065 22.06 15.07 -25.41
CA ASP A 1065 21.59 13.94 -26.23
C ASP A 1065 21.02 12.76 -25.42
N TYR A 1066 20.79 12.93 -24.12
CA TYR A 1066 20.15 11.93 -23.26
C TYR A 1066 18.64 12.19 -23.17
N PRO A 1067 17.82 11.14 -22.98
CA PRO A 1067 16.38 11.29 -22.81
C PRO A 1067 16.07 12.11 -21.55
N VAL A 1068 15.04 12.95 -21.63
CA VAL A 1068 14.50 13.64 -20.46
C VAL A 1068 13.73 12.66 -19.59
N SER A 1069 13.97 12.69 -18.28
CA SER A 1069 13.25 11.90 -17.29
C SER A 1069 12.97 12.74 -16.03
N PHE A 1070 12.26 12.17 -15.05
CA PHE A 1070 11.84 12.88 -13.84
C PHE A 1070 10.92 14.08 -14.12
N VAL A 1071 9.98 13.89 -15.07
CA VAL A 1071 8.93 14.84 -15.45
C VAL A 1071 7.55 14.23 -15.28
N ASP A 1072 6.56 15.04 -14.90
CA ASP A 1072 5.17 14.59 -14.79
C ASP A 1072 4.41 14.64 -16.13
N TRP A 1073 3.21 14.07 -16.16
CA TRP A 1073 2.41 13.99 -17.39
C TRP A 1073 1.95 15.37 -17.89
N HIS A 1074 1.73 16.34 -17.00
CA HIS A 1074 1.37 17.71 -17.37
C HIS A 1074 2.58 18.49 -17.88
N GLU A 1075 3.77 18.28 -17.34
CA GLU A 1075 5.03 18.84 -17.83
C GLU A 1075 5.32 18.32 -19.25
N ALA A 1076 5.26 17.00 -19.45
CA ALA A 1076 5.42 16.36 -20.74
C ALA A 1076 4.38 16.86 -21.78
N GLN A 1077 3.10 16.97 -21.39
CA GLN A 1077 2.07 17.53 -22.26
C GLN A 1077 2.30 19.02 -22.57
N THR A 1078 2.76 19.81 -21.60
CA THR A 1078 3.05 21.24 -21.80
C THR A 1078 4.21 21.44 -22.75
N PHE A 1079 5.28 20.64 -22.62
CA PHE A 1079 6.38 20.60 -23.57
C PHE A 1079 5.90 20.28 -24.99
N CYS A 1080 5.14 19.19 -25.19
CA CYS A 1080 4.66 18.86 -26.54
C CYS A 1080 3.82 20.01 -27.13
N ARG A 1081 2.94 20.63 -26.35
CA ARG A 1081 2.15 21.80 -26.78
C ARG A 1081 3.01 23.04 -27.10
N TYR A 1082 4.13 23.26 -26.40
CA TYR A 1082 5.09 24.31 -26.73
C TYR A 1082 5.70 24.09 -28.12
N TRP A 1083 6.04 22.84 -28.46
CA TRP A 1083 6.55 22.45 -29.79
C TRP A 1083 5.49 22.36 -30.90
N GLY A 1084 4.22 22.64 -30.61
CA GLY A 1084 3.11 22.46 -31.56
C GLY A 1084 2.82 20.99 -31.86
N LYS A 1085 3.07 20.12 -30.89
CA LYS A 1085 2.87 18.66 -30.90
C LYS A 1085 1.89 18.25 -29.80
N GLU A 1086 1.58 16.96 -29.72
CA GLU A 1086 0.78 16.33 -28.66
C GLU A 1086 1.48 15.05 -28.14
N LEU A 1087 1.12 14.54 -26.96
CA LEU A 1087 1.56 13.19 -26.58
C LEU A 1087 0.89 12.14 -27.48
N PRO A 1088 1.59 11.09 -27.93
CA PRO A 1088 1.01 10.03 -28.74
C PRO A 1088 -0.10 9.30 -27.99
N THR A 1089 -1.09 8.78 -28.71
CA THR A 1089 -2.01 7.76 -28.16
C THR A 1089 -1.33 6.39 -28.14
N GLU A 1090 -1.89 5.46 -27.35
CA GLU A 1090 -1.45 4.06 -27.31
C GLU A 1090 -1.23 3.47 -28.72
N VAL A 1091 -2.26 3.56 -29.56
CA VAL A 1091 -2.27 2.95 -30.89
C VAL A 1091 -1.27 3.62 -31.84
N GLN A 1092 -0.98 4.92 -31.65
CA GLN A 1092 0.07 5.62 -32.39
C GLN A 1092 1.47 5.17 -31.97
N TRP A 1093 1.71 5.03 -30.66
CA TRP A 1093 2.98 4.53 -30.14
C TRP A 1093 3.23 3.09 -30.63
N GLU A 1094 2.26 2.18 -30.46
CA GLU A 1094 2.34 0.78 -30.93
C GLU A 1094 2.59 0.67 -32.44
N LYS A 1095 1.89 1.49 -33.24
CA LYS A 1095 2.08 1.50 -34.70
C LYS A 1095 3.48 1.96 -35.06
N ALA A 1096 4.00 2.99 -34.40
CA ALA A 1096 5.36 3.47 -34.62
C ALA A 1096 6.42 2.45 -34.21
N ALA A 1097 6.25 1.83 -33.03
CA ALA A 1097 7.21 0.91 -32.44
C ALA A 1097 7.36 -0.39 -33.24
N ARG A 1098 6.25 -1.10 -33.48
CA ARG A 1098 6.23 -2.48 -34.00
C ARG A 1098 5.46 -2.64 -35.31
N GLY A 1099 4.90 -1.55 -35.84
CA GLY A 1099 4.16 -1.53 -37.12
C GLY A 1099 2.66 -1.67 -36.97
N GLY A 1100 2.18 -1.96 -35.76
CA GLY A 1100 0.82 -2.42 -35.51
C GLY A 1100 0.59 -3.86 -36.01
N TRP A 1101 -0.59 -4.39 -35.71
CA TRP A 1101 -0.95 -5.80 -35.93
C TRP A 1101 -1.31 -6.13 -37.40
N THR A 1102 -0.68 -5.47 -38.38
CA THR A 1102 -1.18 -5.43 -39.78
C THR A 1102 -0.09 -5.43 -40.87
N LEU A 1103 1.18 -5.69 -40.55
CA LEU A 1103 2.23 -5.74 -41.57
C LEU A 1103 2.24 -7.07 -42.33
N ASP A 1104 1.65 -7.06 -43.52
CA ASP A 1104 2.13 -7.81 -44.67
C ASP A 1104 2.48 -6.86 -45.81
N GLU A 1105 3.61 -7.10 -46.48
CA GLU A 1105 4.17 -6.19 -47.50
C GLU A 1105 3.27 -6.08 -48.75
N ALA A 1106 2.32 -7.02 -48.91
CA ALA A 1106 1.32 -7.03 -49.98
C ALA A 1106 -0.05 -6.42 -49.63
N GLN A 1107 -0.27 -5.94 -48.39
CA GLN A 1107 -1.55 -5.38 -47.89
C GLN A 1107 -2.81 -6.30 -48.02
N GLN A 1108 -2.67 -7.61 -48.21
CA GLN A 1108 -3.78 -8.48 -48.66
C GLN A 1108 -4.36 -9.47 -47.63
N GLN A 1109 -3.95 -9.48 -46.36
CA GLN A 1109 -4.51 -10.42 -45.37
C GLN A 1109 -4.66 -9.86 -43.94
N LEU A 1110 -5.76 -10.23 -43.26
CA LEU A 1110 -5.97 -9.97 -41.83
C LEU A 1110 -5.03 -10.85 -41.01
N ASN A 1111 -4.18 -10.25 -40.18
CA ASN A 1111 -3.26 -10.96 -39.30
C ASN A 1111 -3.72 -10.87 -37.83
N PRO A 1112 -3.89 -11.99 -37.10
CA PRO A 1112 -4.31 -11.99 -35.69
C PRO A 1112 -3.16 -11.89 -34.66
N MET A 1113 -1.88 -11.80 -35.05
CA MET A 1113 -0.74 -11.55 -34.15
C MET A 1113 0.31 -10.63 -34.81
N PRO A 1114 1.05 -9.77 -34.09
CA PRO A 1114 2.07 -8.92 -34.69
C PRO A 1114 3.31 -9.75 -35.04
N LYS A 1115 3.95 -9.44 -36.19
CA LYS A 1115 5.17 -10.11 -36.67
C LYS A 1115 6.47 -9.54 -36.07
N ARG A 1116 6.39 -8.81 -34.95
CA ARG A 1116 7.52 -8.13 -34.30
C ARG A 1116 7.26 -8.01 -32.79
N ARG A 1117 8.00 -8.77 -31.99
CA ARG A 1117 8.02 -8.70 -30.52
C ARG A 1117 8.74 -7.44 -30.01
N PHE A 1118 9.81 -7.02 -30.70
CA PHE A 1118 10.60 -5.82 -30.45
C PHE A 1118 10.56 -4.89 -31.67
N PRO A 1119 10.92 -3.59 -31.53
CA PRO A 1119 10.92 -2.66 -32.66
C PRO A 1119 11.72 -3.14 -33.88
N TRP A 1120 12.88 -3.75 -33.63
CA TRP A 1120 13.79 -4.28 -34.64
C TRP A 1120 13.42 -5.68 -35.19
N GLY A 1121 12.56 -6.46 -34.51
CA GLY A 1121 12.21 -7.84 -34.91
C GLY A 1121 11.79 -8.73 -33.74
N ASP A 1122 11.86 -10.05 -33.92
CA ASP A 1122 11.52 -11.04 -32.87
C ASP A 1122 12.74 -11.54 -32.06
N ASP A 1123 13.95 -11.19 -32.51
CA ASP A 1123 15.22 -11.57 -31.89
C ASP A 1123 15.51 -10.69 -30.64
N PRO A 1124 15.72 -11.27 -29.44
CA PRO A 1124 16.06 -10.54 -28.21
C PRO A 1124 17.52 -10.00 -28.17
N ALA A 1125 18.20 -9.93 -29.31
CA ALA A 1125 19.59 -9.50 -29.51
C ALA A 1125 20.15 -8.45 -28.51
N VAL A 1126 21.20 -8.88 -27.81
CA VAL A 1126 22.03 -8.08 -26.88
C VAL A 1126 22.60 -6.83 -27.55
N GLY A 1127 22.67 -5.70 -26.83
CA GLY A 1127 23.25 -4.45 -27.32
C GLY A 1127 22.36 -3.62 -28.26
N ARG A 1128 21.08 -3.98 -28.46
CA ARG A 1128 20.10 -3.16 -29.22
C ARG A 1128 19.20 -2.27 -28.37
N ALA A 1129 19.25 -2.40 -27.04
CA ALA A 1129 18.45 -1.62 -26.11
C ALA A 1129 19.15 -1.55 -24.75
N ASN A 1130 18.89 -0.49 -23.99
CA ASN A 1130 19.40 -0.30 -22.63
C ASN A 1130 18.57 -1.13 -21.63
N LEU A 1131 18.86 -2.43 -21.45
CA LEU A 1131 18.03 -3.34 -20.65
C LEU A 1131 18.82 -4.13 -19.60
N ALA A 1132 18.21 -4.36 -18.43
CA ALA A 1132 18.80 -5.15 -17.35
C ALA A 1132 18.90 -6.63 -17.70
N GLY A 1133 19.93 -7.29 -17.17
CA GLY A 1133 20.22 -8.70 -17.44
C GLY A 1133 21.02 -8.95 -18.72
N LEU A 1134 21.38 -7.88 -19.44
CA LEU A 1134 22.40 -7.88 -20.49
C LEU A 1134 23.69 -7.27 -19.88
N ASP A 1135 24.82 -7.98 -19.98
CA ASP A 1135 26.12 -7.64 -19.36
C ASP A 1135 26.83 -6.46 -20.09
N ASP A 1136 26.11 -5.35 -20.27
CA ASP A 1136 26.48 -4.30 -21.23
C ASP A 1136 27.23 -3.11 -20.60
N GLY A 1137 27.20 -2.96 -19.27
CA GLY A 1137 27.98 -1.97 -18.52
C GLY A 1137 27.56 -0.49 -18.68
N TYR A 1138 26.35 -0.22 -19.19
CA TYR A 1138 25.82 1.13 -19.37
C TYR A 1138 25.26 1.76 -18.09
N GLN A 1139 25.16 3.11 -18.09
CA GLN A 1139 24.47 3.89 -17.06
C GLN A 1139 22.94 3.78 -17.21
N VAL A 1140 22.20 4.23 -16.20
CA VAL A 1140 20.72 4.13 -16.13
C VAL A 1140 19.99 4.63 -17.37
N HIS A 1141 20.54 5.65 -18.06
CA HIS A 1141 20.10 6.06 -19.39
C HIS A 1141 21.27 6.10 -20.36
N ALA A 1142 21.05 5.68 -21.61
CA ALA A 1142 21.96 5.91 -22.71
C ALA A 1142 21.54 7.17 -23.51
N SER A 1143 22.41 7.65 -24.41
CA SER A 1143 22.01 8.67 -25.39
C SER A 1143 20.91 8.13 -26.31
N VAL A 1144 20.01 9.01 -26.76
CA VAL A 1144 18.94 8.67 -27.72
C VAL A 1144 19.46 8.28 -29.12
N PHE A 1145 20.78 8.29 -29.34
CA PHE A 1145 21.42 7.79 -30.57
C PHE A 1145 22.31 6.56 -30.34
N ALA A 1146 22.39 6.04 -29.11
CA ALA A 1146 23.28 4.93 -28.77
C ALA A 1146 22.93 3.64 -29.52
N PHE A 1147 21.64 3.35 -29.72
CA PHE A 1147 21.16 2.13 -30.35
C PHE A 1147 20.69 2.37 -31.80
N ALA A 1148 21.64 2.65 -32.69
CA ALA A 1148 21.35 2.88 -34.11
C ALA A 1148 20.66 1.69 -34.83
N GLU A 1149 20.72 0.48 -34.25
CA GLU A 1149 20.00 -0.72 -34.74
C GLU A 1149 18.57 -0.87 -34.17
N ASN A 1150 18.15 -0.05 -33.19
CA ASN A 1150 16.83 -0.09 -32.56
C ASN A 1150 15.76 0.62 -33.41
N VAL A 1151 15.68 0.25 -34.69
CA VAL A 1151 14.84 0.93 -35.68
C VAL A 1151 13.49 0.21 -35.82
N GLY A 1152 12.43 0.85 -35.31
CA GLY A 1152 11.04 0.48 -35.59
C GLY A 1152 10.71 0.59 -37.08
N PRO A 1153 9.65 -0.08 -37.58
CA PRO A 1153 9.40 -0.25 -39.02
C PRO A 1153 9.12 1.06 -39.79
N TYR A 1154 8.88 2.16 -39.08
CA TYR A 1154 8.70 3.50 -39.68
C TYR A 1154 9.85 4.48 -39.34
N GLY A 1155 10.98 3.98 -38.80
CA GLY A 1155 12.20 4.77 -38.60
C GLY A 1155 12.40 5.37 -37.21
N THR A 1156 11.51 5.12 -36.24
CA THR A 1156 11.69 5.52 -34.84
C THR A 1156 12.78 4.71 -34.15
N LEU A 1157 13.55 5.35 -33.28
CA LEU A 1157 14.60 4.80 -32.44
C LEU A 1157 14.16 4.65 -30.98
N ASN A 1158 14.89 3.79 -30.27
CA ASN A 1158 14.81 3.48 -28.84
C ASN A 1158 13.38 3.29 -28.30
N GLN A 1159 12.52 2.67 -29.12
CA GLN A 1159 11.17 2.27 -28.69
C GLN A 1159 11.21 1.08 -27.69
N ALA A 1160 12.41 0.70 -27.21
CA ALA A 1160 12.66 -0.19 -26.08
C ALA A 1160 14.03 0.12 -25.45
N GLY A 1161 14.08 0.24 -24.13
CA GLY A 1161 15.29 0.26 -23.27
C GLY A 1161 15.52 1.56 -22.48
N ASN A 1162 15.42 2.72 -23.12
CA ASN A 1162 15.93 3.96 -22.52
C ASN A 1162 15.05 4.52 -21.38
N VAL A 1163 13.74 4.60 -21.61
CA VAL A 1163 12.73 5.14 -20.67
C VAL A 1163 11.36 4.51 -20.95
N SER A 1164 10.52 4.40 -19.91
CA SER A 1164 9.07 4.30 -20.06
C SER A 1164 8.51 5.62 -20.61
N GLU A 1165 7.41 5.60 -21.40
CA GLU A 1165 6.96 6.81 -22.11
C GLU A 1165 5.52 7.23 -21.80
N TRP A 1166 5.34 8.50 -21.42
CA TRP A 1166 4.01 9.11 -21.27
C TRP A 1166 3.22 9.12 -22.58
N ILE A 1167 1.93 8.76 -22.49
CA ILE A 1167 0.97 8.79 -23.60
C ILE A 1167 -0.27 9.62 -23.25
N ARG A 1168 -1.06 9.98 -24.26
CA ARG A 1168 -2.32 10.74 -24.11
C ARG A 1168 -3.49 9.88 -23.63
N SER A 1169 -3.52 8.60 -23.99
CA SER A 1169 -4.65 7.70 -23.69
C SER A 1169 -4.60 7.22 -22.25
N GLU A 1170 -5.78 7.03 -21.64
CA GLU A 1170 -5.94 6.21 -20.44
C GLU A 1170 -5.98 4.74 -20.85
N LEU A 1171 -5.10 3.93 -20.26
CA LEU A 1171 -5.07 2.48 -20.44
C LEU A 1171 -5.94 1.84 -19.37
N LEU A 1172 -7.02 1.18 -19.79
CA LEU A 1172 -7.77 0.28 -18.94
C LEU A 1172 -7.01 -1.04 -18.84
N THR A 1173 -6.48 -1.35 -17.66
CA THR A 1173 -5.83 -2.64 -17.35
C THR A 1173 -6.62 -3.45 -16.31
N LEU A 1174 -6.13 -4.64 -16.00
CA LEU A 1174 -6.78 -5.68 -15.19
C LEU A 1174 -7.12 -5.31 -13.75
N GLU A 1175 -6.28 -4.47 -13.16
CA GLU A 1175 -6.56 -3.80 -11.91
C GLU A 1175 -7.00 -2.38 -12.25
N SER A 1176 -7.84 -1.76 -11.40
CA SER A 1176 -8.61 -0.51 -11.61
C SER A 1176 -7.77 0.78 -11.71
N TYR A 1177 -6.76 0.71 -12.58
CA TYR A 1177 -5.65 1.59 -12.91
C TYR A 1177 -5.93 2.66 -13.98
N ASP A 1178 -6.03 3.94 -13.63
CA ASP A 1178 -5.87 5.03 -14.63
C ASP A 1178 -4.38 5.19 -15.01
N LEU A 1179 -3.85 4.28 -15.85
CA LEU A 1179 -2.47 4.33 -16.32
C LEU A 1179 -2.35 5.16 -17.61
N ARG A 1180 -1.30 5.99 -17.73
CA ARG A 1180 -1.10 6.93 -18.86
C ARG A 1180 0.31 6.87 -19.48
N PHE A 1181 0.98 5.72 -19.40
CA PHE A 1181 2.28 5.48 -20.03
C PHE A 1181 2.30 4.07 -20.65
N LEU A 1182 3.15 3.84 -21.66
CA LEU A 1182 3.31 2.53 -22.30
C LEU A 1182 4.72 1.97 -22.14
N VAL A 1183 4.80 0.63 -22.19
CA VAL A 1183 6.04 -0.12 -22.09
C VAL A 1183 6.54 -0.51 -23.47
N GLY A 1184 7.46 0.33 -23.96
CA GLY A 1184 8.51 -0.10 -24.88
C GLY A 1184 9.69 -0.70 -24.15
N GLY A 1185 10.11 -0.05 -23.06
CA GLY A 1185 11.07 -0.56 -22.09
C GLY A 1185 11.82 0.59 -21.44
N ASP A 1186 11.79 0.65 -20.11
CA ASP A 1186 12.96 1.11 -19.36
C ASP A 1186 13.88 -0.09 -19.10
N TRP A 1187 15.05 0.19 -18.54
CA TRP A 1187 16.04 -0.83 -18.22
C TRP A 1187 15.53 -1.90 -17.24
N ALA A 1188 14.48 -1.65 -16.47
CA ALA A 1188 13.92 -2.61 -15.51
C ALA A 1188 12.92 -3.62 -16.13
N THR A 1189 12.71 -3.58 -17.45
CA THR A 1189 11.68 -4.39 -18.14
C THR A 1189 12.16 -5.82 -18.46
N ASP A 1190 11.46 -6.83 -17.91
CA ASP A 1190 11.71 -8.27 -18.16
C ASP A 1190 11.21 -8.73 -19.55
N LEU A 1191 12.14 -9.13 -20.41
CA LEU A 1191 11.85 -9.60 -21.78
C LEU A 1191 11.40 -11.06 -21.89
N SER A 1192 11.42 -11.85 -20.80
CA SER A 1192 11.05 -13.26 -20.85
C SER A 1192 9.57 -13.46 -21.23
N ARG A 1193 8.71 -12.48 -20.89
CA ARG A 1193 7.27 -12.51 -21.19
C ARG A 1193 7.00 -12.37 -22.70
N PRO A 1194 6.07 -13.14 -23.29
CA PRO A 1194 5.83 -13.19 -24.74
C PRO A 1194 5.48 -11.83 -25.36
N TRP A 1195 4.94 -10.95 -24.53
CA TRP A 1195 4.76 -9.52 -24.75
C TRP A 1195 5.41 -8.84 -23.54
N PRO A 1196 6.21 -7.78 -23.68
CA PRO A 1196 6.53 -6.90 -22.56
C PRO A 1196 5.19 -6.43 -21.99
N GLU A 1197 4.83 -6.91 -20.80
CA GLU A 1197 3.54 -6.59 -20.22
C GLU A 1197 3.47 -5.10 -19.91
N ILE A 1198 2.26 -4.55 -20.01
CA ILE A 1198 1.97 -3.17 -19.57
C ILE A 1198 2.48 -3.06 -18.13
N GLY A 1199 3.48 -2.21 -17.93
CA GLY A 1199 4.39 -2.33 -16.81
C GLY A 1199 3.68 -2.28 -15.47
N GLN A 1200 4.04 -3.19 -14.57
CA GLN A 1200 3.55 -3.26 -13.19
C GLN A 1200 4.15 -2.14 -12.30
N LEU A 1201 4.31 -0.92 -12.85
CA LEU A 1201 4.89 0.24 -12.18
C LEU A 1201 3.84 1.35 -12.00
N ASN A 1202 3.75 1.84 -10.78
CA ASN A 1202 2.53 2.40 -10.23
C ASN A 1202 2.50 3.95 -10.30
N THR A 1203 2.18 4.53 -11.46
CA THR A 1203 2.06 6.01 -11.64
C THR A 1203 0.61 6.50 -11.78
N ARG A 1204 -0.28 6.08 -10.86
CA ARG A 1204 -1.72 6.46 -10.80
C ARG A 1204 -2.04 7.96 -10.68
N HIS A 1205 -1.04 8.83 -10.60
CA HIS A 1205 -1.24 10.27 -10.41
C HIS A 1205 -0.53 11.05 -11.52
N PRO A 1206 -1.23 11.88 -12.31
CA PRO A 1206 -0.62 12.63 -13.43
C PRO A 1206 0.37 13.72 -12.99
N ARG A 1207 0.54 13.92 -11.67
CA ARG A 1207 1.61 14.74 -11.06
C ARG A 1207 2.69 13.92 -10.32
N ALA A 1208 2.75 12.61 -10.55
CA ALA A 1208 3.82 11.78 -10.00
C ALA A 1208 5.05 11.89 -10.90
N LEU A 1209 6.16 12.35 -10.33
CA LEU A 1209 7.47 12.34 -10.99
C LEU A 1209 8.05 10.93 -10.89
N ASN A 1210 8.46 10.34 -12.02
CA ASN A 1210 9.14 9.06 -12.07
C ASN A 1210 10.46 9.20 -12.85
N TYR A 1211 11.54 8.69 -12.27
CA TYR A 1211 12.89 8.78 -12.83
C TYR A 1211 13.11 7.85 -14.03
N THR A 1212 12.34 6.77 -14.20
CA THR A 1212 12.41 5.94 -15.42
C THR A 1212 11.48 6.41 -16.55
N THR A 1213 10.65 7.43 -16.32
CA THR A 1213 9.63 7.87 -17.28
C THR A 1213 10.03 9.16 -17.99
N GLY A 1214 10.18 9.07 -19.32
CA GLY A 1214 10.30 10.17 -20.26
C GLY A 1214 9.09 10.21 -21.19
N PHE A 1215 9.27 10.74 -22.40
CA PHE A 1215 8.19 10.84 -23.39
C PHE A 1215 8.73 11.18 -24.79
N ARG A 1216 7.90 10.95 -25.81
CA ARG A 1216 8.04 11.50 -27.17
C ARG A 1216 6.76 12.22 -27.58
N CYS A 1217 6.84 13.13 -28.55
CA CYS A 1217 5.65 13.84 -29.05
C CYS A 1217 5.23 13.36 -30.46
N ALA A 1218 3.99 13.66 -30.84
CA ALA A 1218 3.35 13.30 -32.10
C ALA A 1218 2.55 14.46 -32.70
N VAL A 1219 2.21 14.36 -33.98
CA VAL A 1219 1.33 15.30 -34.71
C VAL A 1219 0.38 14.49 -35.60
N SER A 1220 -0.91 14.56 -35.31
CA SER A 1220 -1.97 13.91 -36.09
C SER A 1220 -2.42 14.78 -37.28
N GLN A 1221 -2.77 14.19 -38.43
CA GLN A 1221 -3.09 14.96 -39.66
C GLN A 1221 -4.42 15.75 -39.63
N GLY A 1222 -5.19 15.68 -38.54
CA GLY A 1222 -6.45 16.41 -38.33
C GLY A 1222 -6.34 17.95 -38.19
N GLY A 1223 -5.14 18.53 -38.30
CA GLY A 1223 -4.87 19.97 -38.22
C GLY A 1223 -5.28 20.79 -39.45
N LYS A 1224 -6.54 20.65 -39.90
CA LYS A 1224 -7.16 21.28 -41.08
C LYS A 1224 -6.54 20.91 -42.44
N SER A 1225 -7.19 19.98 -43.13
CA SER A 1225 -7.40 20.13 -44.58
C SER A 1225 -8.85 19.83 -44.95
N LYS A 1226 -9.65 20.89 -45.09
CA LYS A 1226 -10.86 21.01 -45.91
C LYS A 1226 -11.14 22.51 -46.09
N GLN A 1227 -11.63 22.85 -47.28
CA GLN A 1227 -11.85 24.21 -47.78
C GLN A 1227 -12.84 25.00 -46.92
#